data_AF-A0A0S6XP93-F1
#
_entry.id   AF-A0A0S6XP93-F1
#
_cell.length_a   1.000
_cell.length_b   1.000
_cell.length_c   1.000
_cell.angle_alpha   90.00
_cell.angle_beta   90.00
_cell.angle_gamma   90.00
#
_symmetry.space_group_name_H-M   'P 1'
#
loop_
_entity.id
_entity.type
_entity.pdbx_description
1 polymer ?
#
loop_
_entity_poly.entity_id
_entity_poly.type
_entity_poly.pdbx_seq_one_letter_code
_entity_poly.pdbx_strand_id
1 'polypeptide(L)'
;MPSALAQTKTRPSSKSISKAHIPTLKGAGKSDCEVKIIHIDKCEAFVPLELVAAGDNGSDLLSPCELESALLAARAPSPCLLPEPSMSLAMGGSRSSRVQKASRRPQLARRDTPQRSPRPSTPSGLVNTRSYIDSSTIRRLTSGSWAVRKEAHDGGKQDGSRLLKQIRKQIIFSAECRNSRNLSNVSTPEIYGLRQDNHSIVVDMEYIPFQDVKHIMLTQDKATNEWLVETAVSIVDYELSKCTPQRLSSVLSTFTSKANSIKSALGQKVGGLVSFTEMDTAVAQIDKVMGYFSQRGHLSIPMGPCHGDLTFQNMLVDFTARELCVFDFLDSFVETPLQDIAKLLQDCRHLWFLTQVSVTLKERARVVTMLDSFHDKIMNAYYDYEIWEVLPLFEFFCLARILPYMTTEQEKVCILTGMTRICNDLGNTGPDMCDSPYFLPVSPTFSGDEKVTVIVPAMGAEMAQTHPATGQTKLLSLDQTNVPLVVRSVAGLATENVSSIVLAVEKQVILRECGSTEAFERLFDDLDSRKHGLLEFYYSEDQTSDVIETVLAVQAALDIAGAVFIKDADNDFTFSIEAGNYMTLVNLVSGNQSNNNRSSIADATHKSYVGSTYDNVISNLAYGSFVSSRFACGGWGFVDMADFVRAATDVRRSLSLAKSLVPASSPGDVKLQVADIIWKLIVEGTLFFGIEVSDYADWGCPQA
;
A
#
# COMPACT_ATOMS: atom_id res chain seq x y z
N MET A 1 -48.38 -54.78 -29.25
CA MET A 1 -47.42 -55.17 -30.31
C MET A 1 -46.37 -54.04 -30.40
N PRO A 2 -45.08 -54.36 -30.50
CA PRO A 2 -44.09 -54.11 -29.44
C PRO A 2 -43.11 -52.95 -29.74
N SER A 3 -42.44 -52.40 -28.70
CA SER A 3 -40.96 -52.40 -28.59
C SER A 3 -40.40 -51.46 -27.52
N ALA A 4 -39.35 -51.96 -26.85
CA ALA A 4 -38.20 -51.28 -26.25
C ALA A 4 -38.41 -50.20 -25.15
N LEU A 5 -38.24 -50.63 -23.90
CA LEU A 5 -37.83 -49.77 -22.78
C LEU A 5 -36.31 -49.61 -22.77
N ALA A 6 -35.83 -48.38 -23.00
CA ALA A 6 -34.46 -47.97 -22.70
C ALA A 6 -34.49 -46.97 -21.53
N GLN A 7 -33.75 -47.29 -20.47
CA GLN A 7 -33.57 -46.47 -19.28
C GLN A 7 -32.77 -45.21 -19.62
N THR A 8 -33.32 -44.03 -19.31
CA THR A 8 -32.55 -42.78 -19.19
C THR A 8 -32.49 -42.37 -17.73
N LYS A 9 -31.27 -42.39 -17.18
CA LYS A 9 -30.92 -41.89 -15.84
C LYS A 9 -30.94 -40.36 -15.86
N THR A 10 -31.84 -39.74 -15.10
CA THR A 10 -31.78 -38.32 -14.75
C THR A 10 -30.85 -38.14 -13.55
N ARG A 11 -29.75 -37.39 -13.73
CA ARG A 11 -28.89 -36.88 -12.65
C ARG A 11 -29.54 -35.60 -12.09
N PRO A 12 -29.67 -35.42 -10.77
CA PRO A 12 -30.11 -34.16 -10.21
C PRO A 12 -28.99 -33.11 -10.31
N SER A 13 -29.39 -31.89 -10.65
CA SER A 13 -28.58 -30.70 -10.84
C SER A 13 -27.81 -30.32 -9.56
N SER A 14 -26.49 -30.24 -9.65
CA SER A 14 -25.64 -29.66 -8.62
C SER A 14 -25.91 -28.16 -8.50
N LYS A 15 -26.54 -27.75 -7.38
CA LYS A 15 -26.58 -26.35 -6.95
C LYS A 15 -25.15 -25.82 -6.83
N SER A 16 -24.86 -24.70 -7.50
CA SER A 16 -23.60 -23.98 -7.34
C SER A 16 -23.53 -23.41 -5.92
N ILE A 17 -22.68 -24.02 -5.10
CA ILE A 17 -22.28 -23.42 -3.83
C ILE A 17 -21.42 -22.20 -4.19
N SER A 18 -21.89 -21.00 -3.86
CA SER A 18 -21.10 -19.78 -3.93
C SER A 18 -19.85 -19.98 -3.06
N LYS A 19 -18.67 -20.05 -3.69
CA LYS A 19 -17.39 -20.07 -2.96
C LYS A 19 -17.28 -18.74 -2.21
N ALA A 20 -17.34 -18.78 -0.87
CA ALA A 20 -16.99 -17.63 -0.05
C ALA A 20 -15.56 -17.21 -0.40
N HIS A 21 -15.36 -15.91 -0.60
CA HIS A 21 -14.04 -15.33 -0.81
C HIS A 21 -13.19 -15.58 0.44
N ILE A 22 -12.02 -16.18 0.27
CA ILE A 22 -11.06 -16.45 1.34
C ILE A 22 -9.96 -15.39 1.19
N PRO A 23 -9.96 -14.30 2.00
CA PRO A 23 -8.86 -13.36 1.99
C PRO A 23 -7.61 -14.07 2.55
N THR A 24 -6.49 -13.86 1.87
CA THR A 24 -5.10 -14.05 2.39
C THR A 24 -4.58 -15.41 2.85
N LEU A 25 -5.28 -16.54 2.69
CA LEU A 25 -4.68 -17.86 2.97
C LEU A 25 -3.92 -18.40 1.76
N LYS A 26 -2.61 -18.14 1.71
CA LYS A 26 -1.57 -18.71 0.81
C LYS A 26 -2.09 -19.72 -0.22
N GLY A 27 -2.65 -19.23 -1.33
CA GLY A 27 -3.13 -20.04 -2.46
C GLY A 27 -2.02 -20.68 -3.31
N ALA A 28 -0.84 -20.92 -2.74
CA ALA A 28 0.35 -21.32 -3.51
C ALA A 28 1.19 -22.41 -2.83
N GLY A 29 0.62 -23.34 -2.05
CA GLY A 29 1.36 -24.52 -1.57
C GLY A 29 2.62 -24.24 -0.74
N LYS A 30 2.75 -23.02 -0.16
CA LYS A 30 3.90 -22.59 0.67
C LYS A 30 3.66 -22.76 2.18
N SER A 31 2.45 -23.18 2.56
CA SER A 31 2.06 -23.53 3.93
C SER A 31 1.82 -25.03 3.96
N ASP A 32 2.56 -25.77 4.79
CA ASP A 32 2.31 -27.22 5.00
C ASP A 32 1.09 -27.46 5.90
N CYS A 33 0.51 -26.39 6.47
CA CYS A 33 -0.81 -26.46 7.09
C CYS A 33 -1.90 -26.30 6.03
N GLU A 34 -2.86 -27.22 6.03
CA GLU A 34 -4.10 -27.08 5.27
C GLU A 34 -5.02 -26.11 6.01
N VAL A 35 -5.61 -25.14 5.29
CA VAL A 35 -6.53 -24.16 5.90
C VAL A 35 -7.87 -24.19 5.18
N LYS A 36 -8.96 -24.32 5.96
CA LYS A 36 -10.33 -24.48 5.47
C LYS A 36 -11.29 -23.55 6.21
N ILE A 37 -12.30 -23.05 5.50
CA ILE A 37 -13.47 -22.46 6.14
C ILE A 37 -14.45 -23.59 6.48
N ILE A 38 -14.85 -23.69 7.74
CA ILE A 38 -15.79 -24.70 8.25
C ILE A 38 -16.99 -24.03 8.91
N HIS A 39 -18.08 -24.78 9.07
CA HIS A 39 -19.23 -24.31 9.84
C HIS A 39 -18.92 -24.34 11.35
N ILE A 40 -19.43 -23.39 12.14
CA ILE A 40 -19.09 -23.26 13.57
C ILE A 40 -19.43 -24.53 14.37
N ASP A 41 -20.54 -25.20 14.05
CA ASP A 41 -20.97 -26.44 14.71
C ASP A 41 -20.00 -27.62 14.54
N LYS A 42 -19.02 -27.48 13.64
CA LYS A 42 -17.97 -28.47 13.41
C LYS A 42 -16.68 -28.15 14.17
N CYS A 43 -16.63 -27.05 14.90
CA CYS A 43 -15.43 -26.63 15.61
C CYS A 43 -15.15 -27.52 16.82
N GLU A 44 -13.87 -27.71 17.09
CA GLU A 44 -13.43 -28.08 18.42
C GLU A 44 -13.80 -26.98 19.41
N ALA A 45 -14.28 -27.37 20.60
CA ALA A 45 -14.70 -26.42 21.64
C ALA A 45 -13.78 -26.44 22.87
N PHE A 46 -12.71 -27.24 22.83
CA PHE A 46 -11.78 -27.44 23.93
C PHE A 46 -10.35 -27.11 23.51
N VAL A 47 -9.59 -26.43 24.37
CA VAL A 47 -8.17 -26.13 24.18
C VAL A 47 -7.40 -26.86 25.28
N PRO A 48 -6.70 -27.97 24.98
CA PRO A 48 -5.88 -28.68 25.95
C PRO A 48 -4.66 -27.84 26.34
N LEU A 49 -4.72 -27.14 27.48
CA LEU A 49 -3.70 -26.18 27.90
C LEU A 49 -2.35 -26.82 28.22
N GLU A 50 -2.35 -28.07 28.70
CA GLU A 50 -1.13 -28.83 28.94
C GLU A 50 -0.36 -29.07 27.65
N LEU A 51 -1.08 -29.35 26.55
CA LEU A 51 -0.49 -29.55 25.23
C LEU A 51 0.10 -28.25 24.67
N VAL A 52 -0.60 -27.13 24.85
CA VAL A 52 -0.13 -25.81 24.40
C VAL A 52 1.04 -25.31 25.27
N ALA A 53 1.08 -25.66 26.55
CA ALA A 53 2.14 -25.29 27.49
C ALA A 53 3.42 -26.14 27.32
N ALA A 54 3.31 -27.42 26.95
CA ALA A 54 4.43 -28.38 26.84
C ALA A 54 5.40 -28.14 25.67
N GLY A 55 5.26 -27.04 24.93
CA GLY A 55 5.97 -26.79 23.68
C GLY A 55 7.45 -26.40 23.75
N ASP A 56 8.05 -26.15 24.92
CA ASP A 56 9.49 -25.81 25.02
C ASP A 56 10.12 -26.25 26.34
N ASN A 57 11.37 -26.72 26.31
CA ASN A 57 12.17 -27.07 27.51
C ASN A 57 12.91 -25.83 28.11
N GLY A 58 12.37 -24.62 27.93
CA GLY A 58 12.98 -23.35 28.35
C GLY A 58 12.41 -22.80 29.66
N SER A 59 13.14 -21.90 30.33
CA SER A 59 12.83 -21.37 31.66
C SER A 59 11.76 -20.26 31.73
N ASP A 60 11.18 -19.84 30.61
CA ASP A 60 10.13 -18.80 30.51
C ASP A 60 8.77 -19.41 30.08
N LEU A 61 8.38 -20.51 30.71
CA LEU A 61 7.08 -21.14 30.46
C LEU A 61 6.02 -20.52 31.37
N LEU A 62 4.97 -19.96 30.76
CA LEU A 62 3.71 -19.77 31.48
C LEU A 62 3.20 -21.14 31.90
N SER A 63 2.88 -21.28 33.17
CA SER A 63 2.17 -22.44 33.70
C SER A 63 0.83 -22.63 32.98
N PRO A 64 0.27 -23.85 32.93
CA PRO A 64 -1.06 -24.07 32.39
C PRO A 64 -2.13 -23.13 32.98
N CYS A 65 -2.02 -22.78 34.27
CA CYS A 65 -2.91 -21.83 34.94
C CYS A 65 -2.78 -20.38 34.43
N GLU A 66 -1.56 -19.93 34.11
CA GLU A 66 -1.35 -18.61 33.53
C GLU A 66 -1.85 -18.56 32.08
N LEU A 67 -1.69 -19.65 31.33
CA LEU A 67 -2.25 -19.77 29.98
C LEU A 67 -3.78 -19.86 30.00
N GLU A 68 -4.38 -20.51 31.00
CA GLU A 68 -5.82 -20.50 31.23
C GLU A 68 -6.33 -19.07 31.45
N SER A 69 -5.63 -18.32 32.31
CA SER A 69 -5.96 -16.91 32.59
C SER A 69 -5.85 -16.06 31.33
N ALA A 70 -4.81 -16.27 30.51
CA ALA A 70 -4.66 -15.60 29.22
C ALA A 70 -5.78 -15.98 28.24
N LEU A 71 -6.15 -17.26 28.14
CA LEU A 71 -7.24 -17.71 27.28
C LEU A 71 -8.58 -17.12 27.70
N LEU A 72 -8.87 -17.08 29.00
CA LEU A 72 -10.08 -16.44 29.53
C LEU A 72 -10.09 -14.93 29.24
N ALA A 73 -8.95 -14.26 29.40
CA ALA A 73 -8.81 -12.84 29.07
C ALA A 73 -8.98 -12.59 27.56
N ALA A 74 -8.40 -13.42 26.69
CA ALA A 74 -8.54 -13.34 25.23
C ALA A 74 -10.01 -13.44 24.78
N ARG A 75 -10.77 -14.33 25.44
CA ARG A 75 -12.22 -14.54 25.23
C ARG A 75 -13.10 -13.46 25.85
N ALA A 76 -12.55 -12.56 26.65
CA ALA A 76 -13.31 -11.47 27.22
C ALA A 76 -13.78 -10.49 26.12
N PRO A 77 -14.98 -9.89 26.25
CA PRO A 77 -15.45 -8.89 25.30
C PRO A 77 -14.45 -7.74 25.18
N SER A 78 -14.20 -7.29 23.95
CA SER A 78 -13.27 -6.21 23.66
C SER A 78 -13.66 -4.93 24.42
N PRO A 79 -12.71 -4.18 25.00
CA PRO A 79 -12.99 -2.89 25.66
C PRO A 79 -13.42 -1.78 24.69
N CYS A 80 -13.66 -2.09 23.42
CA CYS A 80 -14.06 -1.17 22.37
C CYS A 80 -15.50 -0.65 22.63
N LEU A 81 -15.62 0.32 23.53
CA LEU A 81 -16.75 1.23 23.58
C LEU A 81 -16.69 2.10 22.32
N LEU A 82 -17.61 1.87 21.39
CA LEU A 82 -17.86 2.79 20.29
C LEU A 82 -18.14 4.18 20.89
N PRO A 83 -17.47 5.25 20.44
CA PRO A 83 -18.09 6.57 20.49
C PRO A 83 -19.31 6.51 19.55
N GLU A 84 -20.47 6.95 20.03
CA GLU A 84 -21.61 7.32 19.17
C GLU A 84 -21.10 8.20 18.00
N PRO A 85 -21.71 8.13 16.80
CA PRO A 85 -21.24 8.84 15.63
C PRO A 85 -21.50 10.34 15.78
N SER A 86 -20.66 11.05 16.53
CA SER A 86 -20.59 12.50 16.44
C SER A 86 -19.83 12.84 15.15
N MET A 87 -20.56 13.29 14.13
CA MET A 87 -19.97 13.96 12.98
C MET A 87 -19.21 15.20 13.47
N SER A 88 -17.92 15.02 13.71
CA SER A 88 -16.98 16.07 14.07
C SER A 88 -15.58 15.56 13.71
N LEU A 89 -15.24 15.62 12.42
CA LEU A 89 -13.86 15.57 11.96
C LEU A 89 -13.16 16.85 12.41
N ALA A 90 -12.73 16.89 13.67
CA ALA A 90 -11.88 17.95 14.16
C ALA A 90 -10.44 17.70 13.67
N MET A 91 -10.07 18.45 12.65
CA MET A 91 -8.69 18.80 12.30
C MET A 91 -7.96 19.27 13.57
N GLY A 92 -7.22 18.37 14.20
CA GLY A 92 -6.54 18.65 15.47
C GLY A 92 -5.50 17.60 15.85
N GLY A 93 -4.86 16.96 14.87
CA GLY A 93 -3.84 15.94 15.09
C GLY A 93 -2.50 16.31 14.46
N SER A 94 -1.79 17.32 14.97
CA SER A 94 -0.46 17.66 14.42
C SER A 94 0.64 17.93 15.46
N ARG A 95 0.31 18.20 16.73
CA ARG A 95 1.36 18.35 17.77
C ARG A 95 1.04 17.65 19.09
N SER A 96 -0.20 17.66 19.57
CA SER A 96 -0.59 17.03 20.83
C SER A 96 -0.48 15.50 20.81
N SER A 97 -0.85 14.86 19.69
CA SER A 97 -0.73 13.40 19.51
C SER A 97 0.73 12.94 19.40
N ARG A 98 1.60 13.69 18.71
CA ARG A 98 3.06 13.44 18.65
C ARG A 98 3.72 13.56 20.03
N VAL A 99 3.36 14.57 20.82
CA VAL A 99 3.90 14.80 22.17
C VAL A 99 3.38 13.76 23.18
N GLN A 100 2.11 13.34 23.09
CA GLN A 100 1.60 12.23 23.90
C GLN A 100 2.17 10.86 23.50
N LYS A 101 2.40 10.59 22.20
CA LYS A 101 3.02 9.34 21.72
C LYS A 101 4.50 9.24 22.10
N ALA A 102 5.28 10.32 22.03
CA ALA A 102 6.67 10.34 22.49
C ALA A 102 6.81 10.05 24.00
N SER A 103 5.78 10.37 24.79
CA SER A 103 5.74 10.13 26.24
C SER A 103 5.28 8.72 26.63
N ARG A 104 4.84 7.89 25.66
CA ARG A 104 4.38 6.50 25.87
C ARG A 104 5.38 5.45 25.38
N ARG A 105 6.46 5.87 24.74
CA ARG A 105 7.48 4.94 24.25
C ARG A 105 8.39 4.50 25.39
N PRO A 106 8.87 3.24 25.38
CA PRO A 106 9.89 2.79 26.32
C PRO A 106 11.11 3.73 26.31
N GLN A 107 11.87 3.76 27.41
CA GLN A 107 13.13 4.49 27.49
C GLN A 107 14.18 3.86 26.57
N LEU A 108 14.05 4.10 25.26
CA LEU A 108 15.03 3.73 24.26
C LEU A 108 16.14 4.79 24.24
N ALA A 109 17.39 4.34 24.16
CA ALA A 109 18.52 5.22 23.98
C ALA A 109 18.40 5.95 22.63
N ARG A 110 18.55 7.28 22.67
CA ARG A 110 18.64 8.11 21.45
C ARG A 110 20.06 8.08 20.93
N ARG A 111 20.20 8.20 19.61
CA ARG A 111 21.50 8.44 18.97
C ARG A 111 22.06 9.80 19.39
N ASP A 112 23.38 9.90 19.46
CA ASP A 112 24.08 11.17 19.62
C ASP A 112 24.05 11.96 18.30
N THR A 113 22.97 12.71 18.08
CA THR A 113 22.84 13.69 16.99
C THR A 113 22.76 15.12 17.52
N PRO A 114 23.29 16.14 16.80
CA PRO A 114 23.20 17.53 17.25
C PRO A 114 21.73 17.96 17.41
N GLN A 115 21.39 18.42 18.61
CA GLN A 115 20.01 18.67 19.08
C GLN A 115 19.18 19.61 18.19
N ARG A 116 17.93 19.20 17.91
CA ARG A 116 16.80 20.13 17.74
C ARG A 116 16.06 20.28 19.07
N SER A 117 15.97 21.51 19.56
CA SER A 117 15.36 21.83 20.86
C SER A 117 13.82 21.75 20.82
N PRO A 118 13.16 21.09 21.80
CA PRO A 118 11.72 21.21 22.01
C PRO A 118 11.41 22.34 23.02
N ARG A 119 10.37 23.14 22.74
CA ARG A 119 9.81 24.12 23.69
C ARG A 119 8.89 23.44 24.73
N PRO A 120 8.84 23.91 25.99
CA PRO A 120 8.07 23.27 27.06
C PRO A 120 6.59 23.70 27.05
N SER A 121 5.68 22.79 27.46
CA SER A 121 4.28 23.10 27.75
C SER A 121 3.84 22.53 29.12
N THR A 122 3.07 23.34 29.85
CA THR A 122 2.50 23.10 31.18
C THR A 122 1.22 22.26 31.15
N PRO A 123 0.90 21.44 32.19
CA PRO A 123 -0.30 20.61 32.22
C PRO A 123 -1.41 21.15 33.15
N SER A 124 -2.67 21.00 32.73
CA SER A 124 -3.89 21.08 33.55
C SER A 124 -5.00 20.31 32.82
N GLY A 125 -5.88 19.49 33.38
CA GLY A 125 -6.14 19.00 34.73
C GLY A 125 -7.36 18.06 34.69
N LEU A 126 -7.44 17.15 35.67
CA LEU A 126 -8.59 16.42 36.25
C LEU A 126 -9.53 15.57 35.36
N VAL A 127 -9.52 14.27 35.66
CA VAL A 127 -10.39 13.20 35.18
C VAL A 127 -11.51 12.96 36.20
N ASN A 128 -12.77 12.83 35.75
CA ASN A 128 -13.88 12.35 36.57
C ASN A 128 -14.35 10.97 36.08
N THR A 129 -14.41 10.02 37.01
CA THR A 129 -14.81 8.63 36.83
C THR A 129 -16.30 8.45 37.08
N ARG A 130 -17.01 7.77 36.17
CA ARG A 130 -18.25 7.05 36.51
C ARG A 130 -18.31 5.72 35.76
N SER A 131 -18.42 4.66 36.55
CA SER A 131 -18.66 3.27 36.18
C SER A 131 -20.14 3.04 35.84
N TYR A 132 -20.43 2.22 34.84
CA TYR A 132 -21.64 1.39 34.81
C TYR A 132 -21.38 0.09 34.04
N ILE A 133 -21.92 -0.99 34.59
CA ILE A 133 -21.86 -2.38 34.15
C ILE A 133 -23.14 -2.66 33.34
N ASP A 134 -23.04 -3.25 32.14
CA ASP A 134 -23.59 -4.59 31.80
C ASP A 134 -23.92 -4.80 30.30
N SER A 135 -23.63 -6.03 29.86
CA SER A 135 -24.19 -6.87 28.79
C SER A 135 -24.21 -6.38 27.32
N SER A 136 -23.22 -6.84 26.52
CA SER A 136 -23.46 -7.45 25.19
C SER A 136 -22.16 -8.00 24.57
N THR A 137 -21.86 -9.28 24.81
CA THR A 137 -20.80 -10.02 24.12
C THR A 137 -21.33 -10.59 22.79
N ILE A 138 -21.47 -9.76 21.75
CA ILE A 138 -21.55 -10.21 20.34
C ILE A 138 -21.03 -9.07 19.43
N ARG A 139 -19.80 -9.15 18.90
CA ARG A 139 -19.42 -8.47 17.64
C ARG A 139 -19.89 -9.37 16.49
N ARG A 140 -20.95 -9.03 15.75
CA ARG A 140 -21.06 -8.22 14.51
C ARG A 140 -20.28 -8.76 13.29
N LEU A 141 -21.07 -9.33 12.37
CA LEU A 141 -20.94 -9.34 10.90
C LEU A 141 -19.97 -10.34 10.24
N THR A 142 -19.91 -11.57 10.73
CA THR A 142 -20.32 -12.73 9.91
C THR A 142 -21.30 -13.55 10.72
N SER A 143 -22.04 -14.42 10.08
CA SER A 143 -23.22 -15.09 10.63
C SER A 143 -23.01 -15.97 11.87
N GLY A 144 -21.93 -15.87 12.65
CA GLY A 144 -21.61 -16.82 13.72
C GLY A 144 -21.60 -18.27 13.23
N SER A 145 -21.59 -18.49 11.92
CA SER A 145 -21.79 -19.80 11.30
C SER A 145 -20.49 -20.35 10.74
N TRP A 146 -19.41 -19.56 10.73
CA TRP A 146 -18.17 -19.93 10.06
C TRP A 146 -16.95 -19.76 10.98
N ALA A 147 -15.98 -20.64 10.80
CA ALA A 147 -14.69 -20.65 11.48
C ALA A 147 -13.59 -21.05 10.49
N VAL A 148 -12.34 -20.80 10.87
CA VAL A 148 -11.15 -21.23 10.14
C VAL A 148 -10.53 -22.42 10.84
N ARG A 149 -10.35 -23.52 10.12
CA ARG A 149 -9.61 -24.70 10.57
C ARG A 149 -8.22 -24.72 9.94
N LYS A 150 -7.17 -24.83 10.76
CA LYS A 150 -5.77 -25.01 10.36
C LYS A 150 -5.31 -26.40 10.80
N GLU A 151 -4.88 -27.24 9.86
CA GLU A 151 -4.44 -28.62 10.10
C GLU A 151 -2.97 -28.78 9.73
N ALA A 152 -2.11 -29.16 10.68
CA ALA A 152 -0.71 -29.54 10.46
C ALA A 152 -0.56 -31.06 10.55
N HIS A 153 0.12 -31.68 9.59
CA HIS A 153 0.36 -33.13 9.57
C HIS A 153 1.80 -33.50 9.97
N ASP A 154 1.97 -34.65 10.62
CA ASP A 154 3.27 -35.22 10.93
C ASP A 154 4.08 -35.47 9.65
N GLY A 155 5.33 -35.01 9.65
CA GLY A 155 6.22 -35.10 8.48
C GLY A 155 6.07 -33.95 7.46
N GLY A 156 5.16 -33.00 7.67
CA GLY A 156 5.17 -31.71 6.97
C GLY A 156 6.34 -30.81 7.41
N LYS A 157 6.70 -29.76 6.64
CA LYS A 157 7.80 -28.85 7.05
C LYS A 157 7.39 -27.88 8.18
N GLN A 158 6.09 -27.77 8.50
CA GLN A 158 5.59 -27.36 9.82
C GLN A 158 5.14 -28.63 10.56
N ASP A 159 5.90 -29.02 11.58
CA ASP A 159 5.46 -30.07 12.50
C ASP A 159 4.42 -29.52 13.47
N GLY A 160 3.61 -30.39 14.08
CA GLY A 160 2.56 -29.97 15.03
C GLY A 160 3.11 -29.12 16.18
N SER A 161 4.35 -29.38 16.63
CA SER A 161 5.00 -28.62 17.69
C SER A 161 5.11 -27.13 17.37
N ARG A 162 5.46 -26.79 16.12
CA ARG A 162 5.52 -25.40 15.67
C ARG A 162 4.15 -24.73 15.69
N LEU A 163 3.10 -25.39 15.21
CA LEU A 163 1.75 -24.82 15.21
C LEU A 163 1.28 -24.50 16.64
N LEU A 164 1.56 -25.37 17.62
CA LEU A 164 1.23 -25.12 19.03
C LEU A 164 1.89 -23.84 19.58
N LYS A 165 3.15 -23.58 19.22
CA LYS A 165 3.85 -22.36 19.61
C LYS A 165 3.19 -21.10 19.02
N GLN A 166 2.78 -21.15 17.75
CA GLN A 166 2.03 -20.06 17.12
C GLN A 166 0.74 -19.75 17.89
N ILE A 167 -0.03 -20.79 18.20
CA ILE A 167 -1.30 -20.66 18.93
C ILE A 167 -1.07 -20.11 20.34
N ARG A 168 -0.03 -20.56 21.03
CA ARG A 168 0.35 -20.01 22.33
C ARG A 168 0.64 -18.51 22.25
N LYS A 169 1.46 -18.06 21.29
CA LYS A 169 1.76 -16.63 21.10
C LYS A 169 0.49 -15.83 20.78
N GLN A 170 -0.39 -16.36 19.94
CA GLN A 170 -1.67 -15.74 19.60
C GLN A 170 -2.58 -15.58 20.83
N ILE A 171 -2.73 -16.61 21.67
CA ILE A 171 -3.52 -16.54 22.90
C ILE A 171 -2.99 -15.46 23.84
N ILE A 172 -1.67 -15.44 24.07
CA ILE A 172 -1.02 -14.46 24.94
C ILE A 172 -1.23 -13.04 24.40
N PHE A 173 -0.93 -12.81 23.12
CA PHE A 173 -1.08 -11.49 22.51
C PHE A 173 -2.54 -11.03 22.46
N SER A 174 -3.49 -11.95 22.25
CA SER A 174 -4.93 -11.67 22.31
C SER A 174 -5.33 -11.15 23.70
N ALA A 175 -4.84 -11.78 24.77
CA ALA A 175 -5.06 -11.31 26.14
C ALA A 175 -4.49 -9.90 26.36
N GLU A 176 -3.31 -9.62 25.82
CA GLU A 176 -2.69 -8.29 25.89
C GLU A 176 -3.53 -7.23 25.14
N CYS A 177 -4.11 -7.57 23.98
CA CYS A 177 -5.01 -6.67 23.25
C CYS A 177 -6.24 -6.25 24.08
N ARG A 178 -6.78 -7.17 24.90
CA ARG A 178 -7.93 -6.90 25.77
C ARG A 178 -7.56 -6.06 26.99
N ASN A 179 -6.34 -6.21 27.50
CA ASN A 179 -5.89 -5.57 28.74
C ASN A 179 -5.17 -4.23 28.53
N SER A 180 -4.62 -4.00 27.34
CA SER A 180 -3.80 -2.82 27.03
C SER A 180 -4.57 -1.75 26.26
N ARG A 181 -4.64 -0.53 26.83
CA ARG A 181 -5.18 0.63 26.12
C ARG A 181 -4.39 1.02 24.87
N ASN A 182 -3.13 0.59 24.75
CA ASN A 182 -2.31 0.87 23.57
C ASN A 182 -2.64 -0.05 22.39
N LEU A 183 -3.35 -1.16 22.63
CA LEU A 183 -3.76 -2.14 21.62
C LEU A 183 -5.28 -2.18 21.41
N SER A 184 -6.00 -1.11 21.79
CA SER A 184 -7.48 -1.09 21.75
C SER A 184 -8.09 -1.30 20.36
N ASN A 185 -7.30 -1.04 19.32
CA ASN A 185 -7.67 -1.15 17.90
C ASN A 185 -7.00 -2.36 17.23
N VAL A 186 -6.40 -3.25 18.01
CA VAL A 186 -5.71 -4.45 17.53
C VAL A 186 -6.45 -5.67 18.05
N SER A 187 -6.55 -6.70 17.20
CA SER A 187 -7.13 -7.99 17.57
C SER A 187 -6.37 -9.13 16.92
N THR A 188 -6.72 -10.34 17.33
CA THR A 188 -6.31 -11.60 16.72
C THR A 188 -7.54 -12.51 16.65
N PRO A 189 -7.59 -13.47 15.72
CA PRO A 189 -8.67 -14.45 15.72
C PRO A 189 -8.76 -15.18 17.06
N GLU A 190 -9.97 -15.32 17.61
CA GLU A 190 -10.18 -16.13 18.81
C GLU A 190 -9.90 -17.62 18.54
N ILE A 191 -9.26 -18.32 19.47
CA ILE A 191 -9.08 -19.78 19.39
C ILE A 191 -10.29 -20.48 20.00
N TYR A 192 -11.06 -21.17 19.16
CA TYR A 192 -12.24 -21.93 19.59
C TYR A 192 -11.85 -23.26 20.23
N GLY A 193 -10.96 -24.01 19.57
CA GLY A 193 -10.51 -25.29 20.08
C GLY A 193 -9.34 -25.87 19.31
N LEU A 194 -8.76 -26.91 19.89
CA LEU A 194 -7.60 -27.61 19.37
C LEU A 194 -7.72 -29.11 19.66
N ARG A 195 -7.43 -29.93 18.64
CA ARG A 195 -7.32 -31.38 18.77
C ARG A 195 -5.96 -31.84 18.26
N GLN A 196 -5.34 -32.76 18.99
CA GLN A 196 -4.20 -33.53 18.50
C GLN A 196 -4.65 -34.96 18.23
N ASP A 197 -4.44 -35.39 16.99
CA ASP A 197 -4.57 -36.78 16.56
C ASP A 197 -3.15 -37.38 16.43
N ASN A 198 -3.04 -38.71 16.29
CA ASN A 198 -1.74 -39.41 16.23
C ASN A 198 -0.78 -38.91 15.15
N HIS A 199 -1.28 -38.22 14.12
CA HIS A 199 -0.52 -37.74 12.97
C HIS A 199 -0.84 -36.30 12.55
N SER A 200 -1.58 -35.54 13.37
CA SER A 200 -1.95 -34.18 13.02
C SER A 200 -2.38 -33.33 14.20
N ILE A 201 -2.16 -32.02 14.10
CA ILE A 201 -2.73 -31.02 15.00
C ILE A 201 -3.72 -30.17 14.23
N VAL A 202 -4.93 -30.08 14.76
CA VAL A 202 -6.05 -29.33 14.19
C VAL A 202 -6.41 -28.20 15.13
N VAL A 203 -6.49 -26.98 14.60
CA VAL A 203 -6.85 -25.77 15.35
C VAL A 203 -8.01 -25.09 14.67
N ASP A 204 -9.05 -24.80 15.43
CA ASP A 204 -10.21 -24.03 14.98
C ASP A 204 -10.18 -22.63 15.62
N MET A 205 -10.34 -21.61 14.78
CA MET A 205 -10.28 -20.22 15.19
C MET A 205 -11.33 -19.37 14.47
N GLU A 206 -11.58 -18.18 14.99
CA GLU A 206 -12.52 -17.21 14.45
C GLU A 206 -12.25 -16.90 12.97
N TYR A 207 -13.32 -16.85 12.17
CA TYR A 207 -13.24 -16.33 10.81
C TYR A 207 -13.40 -14.81 10.83
N ILE A 208 -12.39 -14.11 10.30
CA ILE A 208 -12.34 -12.65 10.28
C ILE A 208 -12.70 -12.14 8.86
N PRO A 209 -13.87 -11.51 8.66
CA PRO A 209 -14.35 -11.06 7.34
C PRO A 209 -13.85 -9.66 6.97
N PHE A 210 -12.61 -9.35 7.33
CA PHE A 210 -12.01 -8.03 7.11
C PHE A 210 -11.29 -7.98 5.75
N GLN A 211 -10.88 -6.78 5.34
CA GLN A 211 -10.18 -6.57 4.07
C GLN A 211 -8.68 -6.75 4.22
N ASP A 212 -7.99 -7.22 3.19
CA ASP A 212 -6.54 -7.30 3.20
C ASP A 212 -5.87 -5.92 2.97
N VAL A 213 -4.58 -5.82 3.28
CA VAL A 213 -3.82 -4.57 3.14
C VAL A 213 -3.79 -4.07 1.69
N LYS A 214 -3.78 -4.95 0.69
CA LYS A 214 -3.82 -4.55 -0.73
C LYS A 214 -5.11 -3.77 -1.00
N HIS A 215 -6.25 -4.29 -0.55
CA HIS A 215 -7.54 -3.63 -0.69
C HIS A 215 -7.53 -2.25 -0.02
N ILE A 216 -6.97 -2.14 1.19
CA ILE A 216 -6.87 -0.85 1.89
C ILE A 216 -6.02 0.16 1.11
N MET A 217 -4.83 -0.25 0.63
CA MET A 217 -3.96 0.61 -0.17
C MET A 217 -4.66 1.13 -1.42
N LEU A 218 -5.48 0.31 -2.08
CA LEU A 218 -6.11 0.66 -3.35
C LEU A 218 -7.39 1.48 -3.21
N THR A 219 -8.17 1.24 -2.15
CA THR A 219 -9.54 1.77 -2.04
C THR A 219 -9.70 2.85 -1.00
N GLN A 220 -8.85 2.89 0.02
CA GLN A 220 -9.03 3.79 1.16
C GLN A 220 -8.20 5.07 1.02
N ASP A 221 -8.62 6.07 1.79
CA ASP A 221 -8.00 7.40 1.83
C ASP A 221 -6.62 7.39 2.51
N LYS A 222 -5.92 8.53 2.44
CA LYS A 222 -4.61 8.68 3.09
C LYS A 222 -4.71 8.42 4.60
N ALA A 223 -5.70 8.98 5.27
CA ALA A 223 -5.82 8.91 6.72
C ALA A 223 -5.99 7.47 7.23
N THR A 224 -6.74 6.64 6.52
CA THR A 224 -6.94 5.22 6.83
C THR A 224 -5.65 4.43 6.62
N ASN A 225 -4.94 4.70 5.52
CA ASN A 225 -3.65 4.05 5.26
C ASN A 225 -2.58 4.46 6.30
N GLU A 226 -2.51 5.74 6.68
CA GLU A 226 -1.63 6.20 7.75
C GLU A 226 -2.01 5.55 9.09
N TRP A 227 -3.30 5.46 9.39
CA TRP A 227 -3.79 4.78 10.60
C TRP A 227 -3.38 3.30 10.62
N LEU A 228 -3.46 2.59 9.49
CA LEU A 228 -3.04 1.20 9.37
C LEU A 228 -1.57 1.01 9.78
N VAL A 229 -0.65 1.74 9.14
CA VAL A 229 0.79 1.61 9.43
C VAL A 229 1.14 2.12 10.83
N GLU A 230 0.47 3.18 11.31
CA GLU A 230 0.65 3.66 12.69
C GLU A 230 0.15 2.65 13.72
N THR A 231 -0.89 1.88 13.40
CA THR A 231 -1.40 0.82 14.28
C THR A 231 -0.44 -0.37 14.29
N ALA A 232 0.13 -0.75 13.15
CA ALA A 232 1.21 -1.75 13.10
C ALA A 232 2.45 -1.31 13.92
N VAL A 233 2.85 -0.04 13.81
CA VAL A 233 3.92 0.55 14.65
C VAL A 233 3.54 0.52 16.13
N SER A 234 2.26 0.72 16.48
CA SER A 234 1.80 0.66 17.88
C SER A 234 1.91 -0.73 18.51
N ILE A 235 1.80 -1.79 17.72
CA ILE A 235 2.06 -3.18 18.16
C ILE A 235 3.52 -3.30 18.59
N VAL A 236 4.44 -2.86 17.73
CA VAL A 236 5.88 -2.89 18.03
C VAL A 236 6.23 -1.98 19.22
N ASP A 237 5.69 -0.75 19.28
CA ASP A 237 5.89 0.16 20.41
C ASP A 237 5.42 -0.47 21.73
N TYR A 238 4.31 -1.23 21.70
CA TYR A 238 3.82 -1.99 22.85
C TYR A 238 4.80 -3.09 23.26
N GLU A 239 5.27 -3.90 22.33
CA GLU A 239 6.19 -5.00 22.61
C GLU A 239 7.56 -4.50 23.10
N LEU A 240 8.07 -3.42 22.51
CA LEU A 240 9.26 -2.72 23.00
C LEU A 240 9.10 -2.28 24.46
N SER A 241 7.88 -1.91 24.89
CA SER A 241 7.61 -1.52 26.28
C SER A 241 7.73 -2.68 27.29
N LYS A 242 7.74 -3.92 26.79
CA LYS A 242 7.91 -5.15 27.57
C LYS A 242 9.34 -5.70 27.52
N CYS A 243 10.22 -5.05 26.79
CA CYS A 243 11.57 -5.55 26.56
C CYS A 243 12.53 -5.24 27.70
N THR A 244 13.54 -6.09 27.82
CA THR A 244 14.73 -5.88 28.64
C THR A 244 15.94 -5.62 27.73
N PRO A 245 16.72 -4.55 27.98
CA PRO A 245 17.89 -4.27 27.18
C PRO A 245 18.98 -5.31 27.44
N GLN A 246 19.56 -5.85 26.37
CA GLN A 246 20.74 -6.72 26.41
C GLN A 246 21.80 -6.20 25.43
N ARG A 247 23.04 -6.67 25.56
CA ARG A 247 24.10 -6.34 24.59
C ARG A 247 23.98 -7.23 23.37
N LEU A 248 24.23 -6.70 22.18
CA LEU A 248 24.26 -7.49 20.95
C LEU A 248 25.19 -8.70 21.06
N SER A 249 26.31 -8.57 21.80
CA SER A 249 27.24 -9.67 22.04
C SER A 249 26.62 -10.90 22.70
N SER A 250 25.52 -10.77 23.46
CA SER A 250 24.85 -11.91 24.10
C SER A 250 24.10 -12.79 23.10
N VAL A 251 23.72 -12.27 21.94
CA VAL A 251 22.93 -13.00 20.92
C VAL A 251 23.69 -13.29 19.63
N LEU A 252 24.92 -12.77 19.47
CA LEU A 252 25.72 -13.00 18.26
C LEU A 252 25.94 -14.49 17.96
N SER A 253 26.10 -15.33 18.98
CA SER A 253 26.23 -16.79 18.81
C SER A 253 25.00 -17.42 18.16
N THR A 254 23.80 -16.91 18.49
CA THR A 254 22.53 -17.34 17.91
C THR A 254 22.43 -16.94 16.43
N PHE A 255 22.91 -15.74 16.08
CA PHE A 255 23.05 -15.33 14.68
C PHE A 255 24.06 -16.18 13.92
N THR A 256 25.22 -16.51 14.51
CA THR A 256 26.21 -17.41 13.90
C THR A 256 25.62 -18.81 13.65
N SER A 257 24.90 -19.37 14.62
CA SER A 257 24.20 -20.65 14.45
C SER A 257 23.19 -20.56 13.30
N LYS A 258 22.42 -19.46 13.24
CA LYS A 258 21.45 -19.28 12.17
C LYS A 258 22.10 -19.08 10.81
N ALA A 259 23.21 -18.36 10.72
CA ALA A 259 24.01 -18.20 9.51
C ALA A 259 24.46 -19.57 8.98
N ASN A 260 25.03 -20.41 9.85
CA ASN A 260 25.48 -21.75 9.48
C ASN A 260 24.31 -22.64 9.00
N SER A 261 23.15 -22.55 9.67
CA SER A 261 21.92 -23.24 9.25
C SER A 261 21.47 -22.81 7.85
N ILE A 262 21.49 -21.51 7.54
CA ILE A 262 21.14 -20.99 6.21
C ILE A 262 22.15 -21.48 5.16
N LYS A 263 23.45 -21.35 5.42
CA LYS A 263 24.51 -21.82 4.50
C LYS A 263 24.39 -23.31 4.21
N SER A 264 24.12 -24.11 5.23
CA SER A 264 23.89 -25.56 5.08
C SER A 264 22.64 -25.85 4.23
N ALA A 265 21.52 -25.16 4.49
CA ALA A 265 20.29 -25.33 3.72
C ALA A 265 20.44 -24.92 2.24
N LEU A 266 21.23 -23.87 1.96
CA LEU A 266 21.57 -23.47 0.59
C LEU A 266 22.42 -24.55 -0.10
N GLY A 267 23.45 -25.06 0.59
CA GLY A 267 24.32 -26.11 0.07
C GLY A 267 23.61 -27.44 -0.21
N GLN A 268 22.45 -27.70 0.39
CA GLN A 268 21.62 -28.87 0.10
C GLN A 268 20.72 -28.70 -1.14
N LYS A 269 20.56 -27.48 -1.65
CA LYS A 269 19.68 -27.15 -2.78
C LYS A 269 20.43 -26.92 -4.10
N VAL A 270 21.54 -27.61 -4.31
CA VAL A 270 22.31 -27.54 -5.56
C VAL A 270 21.41 -27.90 -6.76
N GLY A 271 21.32 -26.98 -7.74
CA GLY A 271 20.43 -27.11 -8.89
C GLY A 271 19.03 -26.49 -8.72
N GLY A 272 18.78 -25.77 -7.62
CA GLY A 272 17.57 -24.99 -7.41
C GLY A 272 17.55 -23.64 -8.15
N LEU A 273 16.63 -22.76 -7.76
CA LEU A 273 16.48 -21.41 -8.34
C LEU A 273 17.72 -20.51 -8.17
N VAL A 274 18.55 -20.74 -7.14
CA VAL A 274 19.80 -19.99 -6.90
C VAL A 274 20.95 -20.66 -7.65
N SER A 275 21.64 -19.91 -8.51
CA SER A 275 22.86 -20.35 -9.17
C SER A 275 24.04 -20.45 -8.19
N PHE A 276 25.10 -21.16 -8.59
CA PHE A 276 26.29 -21.32 -7.75
C PHE A 276 26.94 -19.98 -7.40
N THR A 277 27.03 -19.07 -8.36
CA THR A 277 27.60 -17.72 -8.16
C THR A 277 26.74 -16.86 -7.23
N GLU A 278 25.41 -16.95 -7.34
CA GLU A 278 24.49 -16.28 -6.42
C GLU A 278 24.60 -16.87 -5.00
N MET A 279 24.76 -18.19 -4.87
CA MET A 279 24.97 -18.84 -3.56
C MET A 279 26.27 -18.36 -2.91
N ASP A 280 27.38 -18.36 -3.65
CA ASP A 280 28.67 -17.86 -3.14
C ASP A 280 28.58 -16.39 -2.72
N THR A 281 27.89 -15.58 -3.53
CA THR A 281 27.64 -14.16 -3.22
C THR A 281 26.84 -14.02 -1.93
N ALA A 282 25.75 -14.78 -1.77
CA ALA A 282 24.93 -14.75 -0.57
C ALA A 282 25.72 -15.20 0.68
N VAL A 283 26.57 -16.23 0.57
CA VAL A 283 27.45 -16.69 1.64
C VAL A 283 28.45 -15.59 2.03
N ALA A 284 29.10 -14.97 1.06
CA ALA A 284 30.02 -13.86 1.29
C ALA A 284 29.34 -12.65 1.95
N GLN A 285 28.11 -12.34 1.54
CA GLN A 285 27.29 -11.28 2.16
C GLN A 285 26.93 -11.62 3.61
N ILE A 286 26.54 -12.87 3.90
CA ILE A 286 26.30 -13.33 5.28
C ILE A 286 27.55 -13.11 6.13
N ASP A 287 28.72 -13.50 5.64
CA ASP A 287 29.98 -13.33 6.37
C ASP A 287 30.37 -11.86 6.56
N LYS A 288 30.14 -11.01 5.55
CA LYS A 288 30.36 -9.56 5.63
C LYS A 288 29.50 -8.93 6.72
N VAL A 289 28.20 -9.22 6.76
CA VAL A 289 27.26 -8.68 7.76
C VAL A 289 27.61 -9.17 9.15
N MET A 290 27.90 -10.47 9.31
CA MET A 290 28.33 -11.03 10.59
C MET A 290 29.63 -10.38 11.09
N GLY A 291 30.61 -10.17 10.21
CA GLY A 291 31.86 -9.48 10.53
C GLY A 291 31.65 -8.04 10.97
N TYR A 292 30.76 -7.30 10.29
CA TYR A 292 30.41 -5.92 10.61
C TYR A 292 29.80 -5.77 12.02
N PHE A 293 28.86 -6.65 12.38
CA PHE A 293 28.17 -6.59 13.67
C PHE A 293 28.94 -7.23 14.83
N SER A 294 29.87 -8.15 14.55
CA SER A 294 30.76 -8.72 15.57
C SER A 294 31.64 -7.66 16.24
N GLN A 295 32.00 -6.60 15.49
CA GLN A 295 32.78 -5.46 16.01
C GLN A 295 31.91 -4.47 16.81
N ARG A 296 30.58 -4.60 16.74
CA ARG A 296 29.59 -3.72 17.37
C ARG A 296 28.79 -4.42 18.47
N GLY A 297 29.37 -5.45 19.10
CA GLY A 297 28.72 -6.21 20.16
C GLY A 297 28.32 -5.40 21.41
N HIS A 298 28.76 -4.14 21.52
CA HIS A 298 28.39 -3.23 22.61
C HIS A 298 27.00 -2.62 22.44
N LEU A 299 26.44 -2.57 21.23
CA LEU A 299 25.13 -1.98 20.95
C LEU A 299 24.03 -2.66 21.75
N SER A 300 23.05 -1.88 22.19
CA SER A 300 21.91 -2.38 22.95
C SER A 300 20.80 -2.95 22.06
N ILE A 301 20.24 -4.09 22.45
CA ILE A 301 19.10 -4.75 21.80
C ILE A 301 17.94 -4.94 22.80
N PRO A 302 16.69 -4.66 22.42
CA PRO A 302 15.53 -4.88 23.27
C PRO A 302 15.06 -6.34 23.17
N MET A 303 15.33 -7.16 24.18
CA MET A 303 14.90 -8.56 24.23
C MET A 303 13.52 -8.67 24.87
N GLY A 304 12.57 -9.31 24.18
CA GLY A 304 11.19 -9.39 24.63
C GLY A 304 10.25 -9.93 23.55
N PRO A 305 8.94 -10.02 23.86
CA PRO A 305 7.96 -10.65 22.97
C PRO A 305 7.91 -9.95 21.60
N CYS A 306 7.57 -10.71 20.57
CA CYS A 306 7.31 -10.20 19.24
C CYS A 306 6.24 -11.05 18.52
N HIS A 307 5.61 -10.55 17.47
CA HIS A 307 4.80 -11.33 16.55
C HIS A 307 5.65 -12.36 15.77
N GLY A 308 6.85 -11.95 15.35
CA GLY A 308 7.85 -12.77 14.64
C GLY A 308 7.61 -12.93 13.14
N ASP A 309 6.50 -12.41 12.62
CA ASP A 309 6.16 -12.37 11.19
C ASP A 309 5.14 -11.27 10.89
N LEU A 310 5.36 -10.07 11.45
CA LEU A 310 4.47 -8.92 11.28
C LEU A 310 4.57 -8.32 9.86
N THR A 311 4.12 -9.08 8.88
CA THR A 311 4.02 -8.68 7.46
C THR A 311 2.60 -8.19 7.15
N PHE A 312 2.43 -7.38 6.10
CA PHE A 312 1.13 -6.91 5.63
C PHE A 312 0.23 -8.04 5.12
N GLN A 313 0.79 -9.20 4.75
CA GLN A 313 -0.02 -10.38 4.40
C GLN A 313 -0.70 -11.01 5.63
N ASN A 314 -0.13 -10.80 6.81
CA ASN A 314 -0.61 -11.30 8.09
C ASN A 314 -1.49 -10.26 8.82
N MET A 315 -2.05 -9.33 8.06
CA MET A 315 -2.93 -8.26 8.55
C MET A 315 -4.26 -8.26 7.80
N LEU A 316 -5.35 -8.15 8.56
CA LEU A 316 -6.69 -7.89 8.05
C LEU A 316 -7.25 -6.64 8.72
N VAL A 317 -8.00 -5.84 7.97
CA VAL A 317 -8.40 -4.49 8.35
C VAL A 317 -9.90 -4.29 8.23
N ASP A 318 -10.54 -3.93 9.34
CA ASP A 318 -11.85 -3.27 9.33
C ASP A 318 -11.64 -1.77 9.41
N PHE A 319 -11.67 -1.12 8.24
CA PHE A 319 -11.49 0.33 8.16
C PHE A 319 -12.68 1.11 8.71
N THR A 320 -13.86 0.48 8.85
CA THR A 320 -15.06 1.12 9.40
C THR A 320 -14.97 1.18 10.93
N ALA A 321 -14.64 0.06 11.56
CA ALA A 321 -14.42 0.00 13.00
C ALA A 321 -13.04 0.51 13.44
N ARG A 322 -12.14 0.78 12.49
CA ARG A 322 -10.71 1.04 12.72
C ARG A 322 -10.08 -0.05 13.59
N GLU A 323 -10.13 -1.27 13.08
CA GLU A 323 -9.57 -2.45 13.72
C GLU A 323 -8.56 -3.16 12.80
N LEU A 324 -7.40 -3.46 13.37
CA LEU A 324 -6.32 -4.22 12.75
C LEU A 324 -6.24 -5.60 13.40
N CYS A 325 -6.65 -6.63 12.66
CA CYS A 325 -6.51 -8.02 13.08
C CYS A 325 -5.19 -8.60 12.55
N VAL A 326 -4.35 -9.14 13.44
CA VAL A 326 -3.08 -9.80 13.10
C VAL A 326 -3.12 -11.30 13.39
N PHE A 327 -2.44 -12.10 12.57
CA PHE A 327 -2.48 -13.57 12.63
C PHE A 327 -1.19 -14.23 12.12
N ASP A 328 -1.08 -15.56 12.22
CA ASP A 328 0.10 -16.35 11.82
C ASP A 328 1.40 -15.97 12.56
N PHE A 329 1.30 -15.83 13.88
CA PHE A 329 2.45 -15.62 14.78
C PHE A 329 3.54 -16.67 14.56
N LEU A 330 4.81 -16.26 14.52
CA LEU A 330 5.96 -17.15 14.35
C LEU A 330 6.95 -17.02 15.51
N ASP A 331 7.69 -18.10 15.76
CA ASP A 331 8.85 -18.04 16.65
C ASP A 331 10.04 -17.38 15.96
N SER A 332 10.72 -16.54 16.73
CA SER A 332 11.95 -15.91 16.32
C SER A 332 13.15 -16.64 16.92
N PHE A 333 14.24 -16.73 16.16
CA PHE A 333 15.51 -17.28 16.66
C PHE A 333 16.17 -16.36 17.69
N VAL A 334 15.82 -15.07 17.66
CA VAL A 334 16.07 -14.08 18.69
C VAL A 334 14.73 -13.39 18.92
N GLU A 335 14.14 -13.58 20.09
CA GLU A 335 12.82 -13.02 20.45
C GLU A 335 13.00 -11.54 20.81
N THR A 336 12.64 -10.67 19.86
CA THR A 336 12.79 -9.22 19.97
C THR A 336 11.86 -8.51 18.97
N PRO A 337 11.27 -7.36 19.34
CA PRO A 337 10.47 -6.53 18.42
C PRO A 337 11.25 -6.03 17.19
N LEU A 338 12.59 -6.07 17.22
CA LEU A 338 13.40 -5.73 16.03
C LEU A 338 13.12 -6.67 14.85
N GLN A 339 12.67 -7.91 15.12
CA GLN A 339 12.21 -8.82 14.07
C GLN A 339 10.99 -8.26 13.35
N ASP A 340 10.03 -7.71 14.08
CA ASP A 340 8.80 -7.18 13.49
C ASP A 340 9.03 -5.87 12.75
N ILE A 341 9.92 -5.02 13.24
CA ILE A 341 10.37 -3.85 12.45
C ILE A 341 11.02 -4.33 11.13
N ALA A 342 11.90 -5.34 11.19
CA ALA A 342 12.52 -5.92 10.01
C ALA A 342 11.48 -6.54 9.04
N LYS A 343 10.39 -7.12 9.55
CA LYS A 343 9.28 -7.66 8.74
C LYS A 343 8.46 -6.58 8.06
N LEU A 344 8.21 -5.47 8.73
CA LEU A 344 7.57 -4.31 8.10
C LEU A 344 8.48 -3.72 6.99
N LEU A 345 9.78 -3.60 7.25
CA LEU A 345 10.77 -3.16 6.25
C LEU A 345 10.93 -4.15 5.09
N GLN A 346 10.82 -5.45 5.36
CA GLN A 346 10.77 -6.49 4.32
C GLN A 346 9.68 -6.17 3.28
N ASP A 347 8.49 -5.79 3.73
CA ASP A 347 7.37 -5.48 2.85
C ASP A 347 7.51 -4.13 2.14
N CYS A 348 7.85 -3.06 2.87
CA CYS A 348 7.87 -1.71 2.30
C CYS A 348 9.18 -1.36 1.59
N ARG A 349 10.33 -1.59 2.23
CA ARG A 349 11.64 -1.19 1.69
C ARG A 349 12.13 -2.14 0.61
N HIS A 350 11.91 -3.44 0.81
CA HIS A 350 12.38 -4.48 -0.11
C HIS A 350 11.30 -4.96 -1.08
N LEU A 351 10.09 -4.40 -0.99
CA LEU A 351 8.95 -4.70 -1.85
C LEU A 351 8.55 -6.19 -1.83
N TRP A 352 8.84 -6.90 -0.73
CA TRP A 352 8.43 -8.29 -0.58
C TRP A 352 6.91 -8.44 -0.73
N PHE A 353 6.14 -7.45 -0.29
CA PHE A 353 4.69 -7.41 -0.44
C PHE A 353 4.25 -7.69 -1.89
N LEU A 354 4.94 -7.10 -2.88
CA LEU A 354 4.64 -7.27 -4.31
C LEU A 354 4.90 -8.70 -4.82
N THR A 355 5.67 -9.52 -4.10
CA THR A 355 5.89 -10.93 -4.42
C THR A 355 4.79 -11.84 -3.86
N GLN A 356 4.03 -11.35 -2.86
CA GLN A 356 3.01 -12.14 -2.16
C GLN A 356 1.58 -11.82 -2.60
N VAL A 357 1.36 -10.66 -3.21
CA VAL A 357 0.06 -10.25 -3.73
C VAL A 357 0.09 -10.01 -5.24
N SER A 358 -1.00 -10.33 -5.93
CA SER A 358 -1.14 -9.99 -7.35
C SER A 358 -1.51 -8.51 -7.48
N VAL A 359 -0.64 -7.74 -8.13
CA VAL A 359 -0.84 -6.30 -8.40
C VAL A 359 -0.76 -6.08 -9.91
N THR A 360 -1.83 -5.55 -10.48
CA THR A 360 -1.89 -5.23 -11.92
C THR A 360 -0.98 -4.03 -12.25
N LEU A 361 -0.66 -3.83 -13.53
CA LEU A 361 0.13 -2.67 -13.96
C LEU A 361 -0.51 -1.34 -13.55
N LYS A 362 -1.85 -1.24 -13.63
CA LYS A 362 -2.61 -0.03 -13.25
C LYS A 362 -2.61 0.25 -11.74
N GLU A 363 -2.58 -0.80 -10.92
CA GLU A 363 -2.55 -0.67 -9.46
C GLU A 363 -1.15 -0.34 -8.92
N ARG A 364 -0.09 -0.65 -9.69
CA ARG A 364 1.29 -0.67 -9.20
C ARG A 364 1.78 0.68 -8.70
N ALA A 365 1.49 1.78 -9.42
CA ALA A 365 1.92 3.12 -9.03
C ALA A 365 1.39 3.53 -7.64
N ARG A 366 0.11 3.25 -7.39
CA ARG A 366 -0.51 3.47 -6.08
C ARG A 366 0.11 2.60 -4.99
N VAL A 367 0.29 1.30 -5.24
CA VAL A 367 0.87 0.39 -4.24
C VAL A 367 2.30 0.79 -3.88
N VAL A 368 3.18 1.09 -4.85
CA VAL A 368 4.56 1.51 -4.52
C VAL A 368 4.60 2.84 -3.78
N THR A 369 3.73 3.78 -4.14
CA THR A 369 3.58 5.06 -3.41
C THR A 369 3.18 4.83 -1.95
N MET A 370 2.26 3.89 -1.70
CA MET A 370 1.85 3.55 -0.34
C MET A 370 2.94 2.83 0.45
N LEU A 371 3.66 1.90 -0.19
CA LEU A 371 4.79 1.21 0.45
C LEU A 371 5.90 2.20 0.83
N ASP A 372 6.24 3.15 -0.03
CA ASP A 372 7.21 4.22 0.28
C ASP A 372 6.74 5.04 1.48
N SER A 373 5.47 5.46 1.49
CA SER A 373 4.89 6.19 2.62
C SER A 373 4.94 5.40 3.93
N PHE A 374 4.67 4.09 3.87
CA PHE A 374 4.74 3.22 5.04
C PHE A 374 6.17 3.06 5.54
N HIS A 375 7.14 2.91 4.62
CA HIS A 375 8.56 2.93 4.94
C HIS A 375 8.94 4.22 5.68
N ASP A 376 8.54 5.38 5.17
CA ASP A 376 8.84 6.66 5.80
C ASP A 376 8.24 6.78 7.19
N LYS A 377 7.02 6.26 7.42
CA LYS A 377 6.40 6.24 8.75
C LYS A 377 7.16 5.35 9.73
N ILE A 378 7.63 4.18 9.29
CA ILE A 378 8.43 3.27 10.12
C ILE A 378 9.80 3.88 10.41
N MET A 379 10.46 4.44 9.40
CA MET A 379 11.75 5.14 9.54
C MET A 379 11.62 6.29 10.53
N ASN A 380 10.65 7.19 10.34
CA ASN A 380 10.39 8.30 11.26
C ASN A 380 10.05 7.82 12.69
N ALA A 381 9.51 6.62 12.84
CA ALA A 381 9.24 6.04 14.16
C ALA A 381 10.52 5.61 14.88
N TYR A 382 11.57 5.15 14.19
CA TYR A 382 12.69 4.45 14.82
C TYR A 382 14.09 5.00 14.52
N TYR A 383 14.26 5.87 13.52
CA TYR A 383 15.57 6.34 13.04
C TYR A 383 16.43 7.02 14.11
N ASP A 384 15.81 7.78 15.03
CA ASP A 384 16.51 8.53 16.07
C ASP A 384 17.01 7.66 17.24
N TYR A 385 16.69 6.36 17.25
CA TYR A 385 17.02 5.45 18.35
C TYR A 385 18.22 4.57 18.01
N GLU A 386 19.01 4.21 19.03
CA GLU A 386 20.20 3.33 18.89
C GLU A 386 19.85 2.00 18.21
N ILE A 387 18.63 1.47 18.45
CA ILE A 387 18.16 0.23 17.83
C ILE A 387 18.19 0.25 16.30
N TRP A 388 18.10 1.42 15.66
CA TRP A 388 18.20 1.56 14.21
C TRP A 388 19.60 1.22 13.69
N GLU A 389 20.65 1.28 14.52
CA GLU A 389 22.00 0.84 14.15
C GLU A 389 22.11 -0.67 14.05
N VAL A 390 21.33 -1.41 14.85
CA VAL A 390 21.33 -2.88 14.86
C VAL A 390 20.33 -3.44 13.85
N LEU A 391 19.27 -2.69 13.53
CA LEU A 391 18.18 -3.13 12.67
C LEU A 391 18.62 -3.76 11.31
N PRO A 392 19.67 -3.26 10.61
CA PRO A 392 20.15 -3.89 9.38
C PRO A 392 20.58 -5.36 9.55
N LEU A 393 21.03 -5.77 10.74
CA LEU A 393 21.33 -7.17 11.04
C LEU A 393 20.05 -8.02 10.97
N PHE A 394 18.98 -7.54 11.61
CA PHE A 394 17.69 -8.23 11.64
C PHE A 394 17.04 -8.24 10.25
N GLU A 395 17.04 -7.11 9.56
CA GLU A 395 16.55 -6.97 8.19
C GLU A 395 17.26 -7.95 7.22
N PHE A 396 18.59 -8.03 7.31
CA PHE A 396 19.36 -8.95 6.47
C PHE A 396 18.99 -10.41 6.73
N PHE A 397 18.94 -10.83 8.00
CA PHE A 397 18.55 -12.21 8.34
C PHE A 397 17.08 -12.50 8.07
N CYS A 398 16.21 -11.48 8.11
CA CYS A 398 14.81 -11.60 7.71
C CYS A 398 14.70 -12.06 6.25
N LEU A 399 15.48 -11.46 5.36
CA LEU A 399 15.58 -11.85 3.94
C LEU A 399 16.34 -13.17 3.74
N ALA A 400 17.55 -13.28 4.29
CA ALA A 400 18.44 -14.42 4.06
C ALA A 400 17.82 -15.76 4.51
N ARG A 401 16.97 -15.74 5.54
CA ARG A 401 16.24 -16.92 6.01
C ARG A 401 15.24 -17.46 4.99
N ILE A 402 14.75 -16.63 4.07
CA ILE A 402 13.77 -17.03 3.05
C ILE A 402 14.47 -17.67 1.85
N LEU A 403 15.73 -17.32 1.59
CA LEU A 403 16.50 -17.77 0.41
C LEU A 403 16.46 -19.31 0.20
N PRO A 404 16.59 -20.17 1.22
CA PRO A 404 16.48 -21.61 1.02
C PRO A 404 15.06 -22.11 0.73
N TYR A 405 14.01 -21.32 0.95
CA TYR A 405 12.61 -21.75 0.87
C TYR A 405 11.81 -21.09 -0.25
N MET A 406 12.41 -20.15 -0.98
CA MET A 406 11.78 -19.49 -2.10
C MET A 406 11.34 -20.48 -3.18
N THR A 407 10.31 -20.08 -3.92
CA THR A 407 9.62 -20.94 -4.89
C THR A 407 9.51 -20.31 -6.27
N THR A 408 9.81 -19.02 -6.38
CA THR A 408 9.67 -18.24 -7.61
C THR A 408 10.92 -17.41 -7.88
N GLU A 409 11.16 -17.09 -9.15
CA GLU A 409 12.24 -16.19 -9.55
C GLU A 409 12.04 -14.76 -9.00
N GLN A 410 10.80 -14.30 -8.89
CA GLN A 410 10.47 -12.99 -8.32
C GLN A 410 10.91 -12.89 -6.85
N GLU A 411 10.64 -13.93 -6.04
CA GLU A 411 11.10 -13.98 -4.65
C GLU A 411 12.63 -13.98 -4.57
N LYS A 412 13.31 -14.73 -5.45
CA LYS A 412 14.78 -14.76 -5.52
C LYS A 412 15.36 -13.38 -5.77
N VAL A 413 14.91 -12.71 -6.82
CA VAL A 413 15.43 -11.40 -7.24
C VAL A 413 15.18 -10.35 -6.14
N CYS A 414 13.99 -10.36 -5.54
CA CYS A 414 13.65 -9.51 -4.40
C CYS A 414 14.63 -9.71 -3.22
N ILE A 415 14.85 -10.95 -2.78
CA ILE A 415 15.70 -11.27 -1.64
C ILE A 415 17.17 -10.89 -1.91
N LEU A 416 17.74 -11.34 -3.02
CA LEU A 416 19.15 -11.11 -3.33
C LEU A 416 19.46 -9.62 -3.51
N THR A 417 18.55 -8.87 -4.13
CA THR A 417 18.72 -7.42 -4.28
C THR A 417 18.56 -6.71 -2.95
N GLY A 418 17.62 -7.14 -2.09
CA GLY A 418 17.48 -6.61 -0.73
C GLY A 418 18.72 -6.84 0.13
N MET A 419 19.27 -8.06 0.11
CA MET A 419 20.53 -8.41 0.79
C MET A 419 21.71 -7.55 0.29
N THR A 420 21.79 -7.35 -1.03
CA THR A 420 22.82 -6.51 -1.67
C THR A 420 22.68 -5.04 -1.27
N ARG A 421 21.45 -4.51 -1.24
CA ARG A 421 21.15 -3.16 -0.77
C ARG A 421 21.66 -2.95 0.66
N ILE A 422 21.29 -3.82 1.59
CA ILE A 422 21.73 -3.73 2.99
C ILE A 422 23.27 -3.77 3.08
N CYS A 423 23.91 -4.67 2.32
CA CYS A 423 25.36 -4.75 2.27
C CYS A 423 26.05 -3.48 1.74
N ASN A 424 25.39 -2.75 0.83
CA ASN A 424 25.88 -1.48 0.30
C ASN A 424 25.67 -0.36 1.33
N ASP A 425 24.52 -0.31 1.99
CA ASP A 425 24.24 0.69 3.03
C ASP A 425 25.25 0.60 4.18
N LEU A 426 25.60 -0.62 4.60
CA LEU A 426 26.62 -0.87 5.62
C LEU A 426 28.05 -0.53 5.15
N GLY A 427 28.29 -0.54 3.83
CA GLY A 427 29.59 -0.19 3.24
C GLY A 427 29.78 1.32 3.06
N ASN A 428 28.67 2.06 2.89
CA ASN A 428 28.65 3.49 2.61
C ASN A 428 28.55 4.37 3.87
N THR A 429 29.06 3.91 5.02
CA THR A 429 29.05 4.69 6.29
C THR A 429 30.07 5.84 6.27
N GLY A 430 29.97 6.73 5.29
CA GLY A 430 30.28 8.16 5.42
C GLY A 430 29.01 8.94 5.81
N PRO A 431 29.10 10.25 6.09
CA PRO A 431 28.00 11.06 6.62
C PRO A 431 26.78 11.23 5.68
N ASP A 432 26.86 10.75 4.44
CA ASP A 432 25.90 11.06 3.37
C ASP A 432 24.68 10.11 3.30
N MET A 433 24.41 9.34 4.35
CA MET A 433 23.14 8.60 4.48
C MET A 433 22.00 9.53 4.94
N CYS A 434 21.78 10.60 4.18
CA CYS A 434 20.56 11.41 4.22
C CYS A 434 20.31 12.18 2.93
N ASP A 435 20.58 11.60 1.75
CA ASP A 435 20.02 12.12 0.50
C ASP A 435 18.62 11.52 0.26
N SER A 436 17.72 11.74 1.21
CA SER A 436 16.33 11.99 0.86
C SER A 436 16.13 13.48 1.09
N PRO A 437 15.93 14.28 0.03
CA PRO A 437 15.72 15.71 0.17
C PRO A 437 14.30 15.92 0.72
N TYR A 438 14.13 15.70 2.02
CA TYR A 438 13.00 16.22 2.77
C TYR A 438 13.21 17.73 2.92
N PHE A 439 13.04 18.43 1.80
CA PHE A 439 12.71 19.84 1.87
C PHE A 439 11.38 19.93 2.62
N LEU A 440 11.40 20.66 3.74
CA LEU A 440 10.18 21.21 4.31
C LEU A 440 9.41 21.86 3.15
N PRO A 441 8.09 21.68 3.01
CA PRO A 441 7.33 22.43 2.02
C PRO A 441 7.60 23.90 2.30
N VAL A 442 8.38 24.54 1.43
CA VAL A 442 8.46 25.98 1.38
C VAL A 442 7.05 26.36 1.00
N SER A 443 6.32 26.96 1.95
CA SER A 443 5.01 27.51 1.63
C SER A 443 5.25 28.50 0.50
N PRO A 444 4.70 28.27 -0.72
CA PRO A 444 4.85 29.24 -1.77
C PRO A 444 4.23 30.53 -1.24
N THR A 445 4.98 31.62 -1.27
CA THR A 445 4.40 32.95 -1.12
C THR A 445 3.56 33.19 -2.36
N PHE A 446 2.26 32.92 -2.24
CA PHE A 446 1.31 33.06 -3.33
C PHE A 446 1.12 34.56 -3.63
N SER A 447 1.63 35.03 -4.75
CA SER A 447 1.13 36.25 -5.38
C SER A 447 -0.01 35.84 -6.29
N GLY A 448 -1.24 36.25 -6.00
CA GLY A 448 -2.44 35.89 -6.76
C GLY A 448 -2.52 36.44 -8.20
N ASP A 449 -1.39 36.85 -8.78
CA ASP A 449 -1.25 37.40 -10.13
C ASP A 449 -0.45 36.46 -11.09
N GLU A 450 -0.04 35.26 -10.66
CA GLU A 450 0.64 34.32 -11.54
C GLU A 450 -0.32 33.73 -12.57
N LYS A 451 -0.04 33.97 -13.85
CA LYS A 451 -0.73 33.32 -14.97
C LYS A 451 -0.31 31.86 -15.08
N VAL A 452 -1.23 31.03 -15.59
CA VAL A 452 -1.07 29.58 -15.68
C VAL A 452 -0.68 29.17 -17.09
N THR A 453 0.32 28.28 -17.21
CA THR A 453 0.64 27.60 -18.47
C THR A 453 -0.23 26.36 -18.60
N VAL A 454 -0.98 26.25 -19.69
CA VAL A 454 -1.78 25.06 -19.99
C VAL A 454 -0.95 24.08 -20.82
N ILE A 455 -0.92 22.81 -20.45
CA ILE A 455 -0.28 21.74 -21.23
C ILE A 455 -1.36 20.75 -21.67
N VAL A 456 -1.47 20.52 -22.98
CA VAL A 456 -2.35 19.51 -23.58
C VAL A 456 -1.47 18.37 -24.12
N PRO A 457 -1.25 17.29 -23.33
CA PRO A 457 -0.36 16.20 -23.72
C PRO A 457 -1.05 15.20 -24.65
N ALA A 458 -0.62 15.17 -25.92
CA ALA A 458 -1.17 14.31 -26.97
C ALA A 458 -0.11 13.51 -27.74
N MET A 459 1.04 13.21 -27.10
CA MET A 459 2.15 12.43 -27.68
C MET A 459 2.07 10.92 -27.38
N GLY A 460 1.05 10.46 -26.67
CA GLY A 460 0.91 9.05 -26.30
C GLY A 460 0.34 8.19 -27.44
N ALA A 461 0.71 6.90 -27.44
CA ALA A 461 0.25 5.93 -28.45
C ALA A 461 -1.26 5.85 -28.63
N GLU A 462 -2.04 6.15 -27.60
CA GLU A 462 -3.50 6.15 -27.65
C GLU A 462 -4.06 7.28 -28.52
N MET A 463 -3.38 8.43 -28.60
CA MET A 463 -3.78 9.54 -29.47
C MET A 463 -3.44 9.30 -30.94
N ALA A 464 -2.40 8.48 -31.19
CA ALA A 464 -1.97 8.08 -32.52
C ALA A 464 -2.78 6.90 -33.11
N GLN A 465 -3.64 6.25 -32.32
CA GLN A 465 -4.43 5.11 -32.76
C GLN A 465 -5.49 5.52 -33.78
N THR A 466 -5.60 4.74 -34.86
CA THR A 466 -6.66 4.88 -35.86
C THR A 466 -7.89 4.10 -35.42
N HIS A 467 -9.06 4.75 -35.37
CA HIS A 467 -10.32 4.08 -35.09
C HIS A 467 -10.68 3.14 -36.25
N PRO A 468 -10.88 1.83 -36.02
CA PRO A 468 -11.15 0.87 -37.10
C PRO A 468 -12.42 1.19 -37.91
N ALA A 469 -13.41 1.82 -37.27
CA ALA A 469 -14.69 2.13 -37.89
C ALA A 469 -14.65 3.38 -38.80
N THR A 470 -13.91 4.42 -38.39
CA THR A 470 -13.86 5.70 -39.11
C THR A 470 -12.61 5.84 -39.98
N GLY A 471 -11.56 5.06 -39.72
CA GLY A 471 -10.25 5.20 -40.36
C GLY A 471 -9.51 6.48 -39.94
N GLN A 472 -10.04 7.25 -38.98
CA GLN A 472 -9.44 8.49 -38.49
C GLN A 472 -8.56 8.23 -37.28
N THR A 473 -7.45 8.97 -37.18
CA THR A 473 -6.63 9.01 -35.97
C THR A 473 -7.41 9.66 -34.82
N LYS A 474 -7.34 9.09 -33.61
CA LYS A 474 -8.12 9.53 -32.43
C LYS A 474 -8.01 11.05 -32.21
N LEU A 475 -6.79 11.58 -32.19
CA LEU A 475 -6.53 13.01 -31.99
C LEU A 475 -7.30 13.93 -32.96
N LEU A 476 -7.49 13.49 -34.20
CA LEU A 476 -8.10 14.23 -35.29
C LEU A 476 -9.51 13.74 -35.64
N SER A 477 -10.07 12.86 -34.81
CA SER A 477 -11.43 12.40 -35.01
C SER A 477 -12.40 13.57 -34.90
N LEU A 478 -13.48 13.52 -35.65
CA LEU A 478 -14.45 14.61 -35.67
C LEU A 478 -15.53 14.39 -34.61
N ASP A 479 -15.90 15.45 -33.90
CA ASP A 479 -17.05 15.45 -33.02
C ASP A 479 -18.38 15.52 -33.82
N GLN A 480 -19.51 15.57 -33.11
CA GLN A 480 -20.84 15.66 -33.72
C GLN A 480 -21.06 16.94 -34.55
N THR A 481 -20.20 17.96 -34.37
CA THR A 481 -20.23 19.23 -35.09
C THR A 481 -19.19 19.31 -36.22
N ASN A 482 -18.55 18.18 -36.54
CA ASN A 482 -17.46 18.07 -37.52
C ASN A 482 -16.19 18.86 -37.16
N VAL A 483 -15.93 19.10 -35.87
CA VAL A 483 -14.70 19.74 -35.39
C VAL A 483 -13.73 18.67 -34.88
N PRO A 484 -12.42 18.72 -35.21
CA PRO A 484 -11.45 17.78 -34.66
C PRO A 484 -11.40 17.83 -33.12
N LEU A 485 -11.32 16.67 -32.46
CA LEU A 485 -11.33 16.56 -31.00
C LEU A 485 -10.28 17.45 -30.33
N VAL A 486 -9.06 17.47 -30.87
CA VAL A 486 -7.97 18.30 -30.33
C VAL A 486 -8.28 19.79 -30.38
N VAL A 487 -8.92 20.28 -31.45
CA VAL A 487 -9.36 21.68 -31.57
C VAL A 487 -10.43 21.97 -30.54
N ARG A 488 -11.40 21.03 -30.41
CA ARG A 488 -12.48 21.14 -29.45
C ARG A 488 -11.99 21.18 -28.00
N SER A 489 -10.98 20.39 -27.67
CA SER A 489 -10.38 20.34 -26.31
C SER A 489 -9.80 21.67 -25.84
N VAL A 490 -9.45 22.56 -26.78
CA VAL A 490 -8.91 23.91 -26.54
C VAL A 490 -9.99 24.98 -26.65
N ALA A 491 -10.94 24.83 -27.60
CA ALA A 491 -11.94 25.84 -27.92
C ALA A 491 -12.79 26.26 -26.70
N GLY A 492 -13.12 25.31 -25.83
CA GLY A 492 -13.93 25.50 -24.62
C GLY A 492 -13.17 26.06 -23.41
N LEU A 493 -11.83 26.16 -23.45
CA LEU A 493 -11.03 26.59 -22.30
C LEU A 493 -11.23 28.08 -21.98
N ALA A 494 -11.47 28.40 -20.72
CA ALA A 494 -11.44 29.77 -20.23
C ALA A 494 -9.97 30.24 -20.11
N THR A 495 -9.61 31.36 -20.73
CA THR A 495 -8.22 31.82 -20.89
C THR A 495 -7.92 33.16 -20.21
N GLU A 496 -8.77 33.56 -19.27
CA GLU A 496 -8.64 34.81 -18.51
C GLU A 496 -7.29 34.91 -17.81
N ASN A 497 -6.89 33.83 -17.13
CA ASN A 497 -5.67 33.74 -16.32
C ASN A 497 -4.60 32.81 -16.93
N VAL A 498 -4.70 32.51 -18.23
CA VAL A 498 -3.75 31.66 -18.96
C VAL A 498 -2.66 32.51 -19.63
N SER A 499 -1.40 32.10 -19.51
CA SER A 499 -0.23 32.72 -20.18
C SER A 499 0.06 32.12 -21.53
N SER A 500 -0.05 30.79 -21.65
CA SER A 500 0.17 30.04 -22.88
C SER A 500 -0.56 28.70 -22.83
N ILE A 501 -0.84 28.13 -24.00
CA ILE A 501 -1.43 26.82 -24.20
C ILE A 501 -0.49 26.02 -25.08
N VAL A 502 0.24 25.08 -24.47
CA VAL A 502 1.19 24.22 -25.16
C VAL A 502 0.48 22.92 -25.58
N LEU A 503 0.29 22.75 -26.88
CA LEU A 503 -0.22 21.51 -27.46
C LEU A 503 0.94 20.60 -27.88
N ALA A 504 1.12 19.50 -27.16
CA ALA A 504 2.23 18.58 -27.37
C ALA A 504 1.78 17.37 -28.18
N VAL A 505 2.32 17.19 -29.40
CA VAL A 505 1.86 16.19 -30.37
C VAL A 505 3.02 15.42 -31.01
N GLU A 506 2.74 14.18 -31.40
CA GLU A 506 3.69 13.38 -32.18
C GLU A 506 3.76 13.89 -33.61
N LYS A 507 4.92 14.37 -34.03
CA LYS A 507 5.13 15.01 -35.33
C LYS A 507 4.83 14.09 -36.50
N GLN A 508 5.22 12.81 -36.40
CA GLN A 508 5.00 11.83 -37.47
C GLN A 508 3.51 11.58 -37.71
N VAL A 509 2.70 11.58 -36.65
CA VAL A 509 1.23 11.50 -36.77
C VAL A 509 0.69 12.73 -37.48
N ILE A 510 1.14 13.93 -37.10
CA ILE A 510 0.70 15.17 -37.75
C ILE A 510 1.08 15.21 -39.23
N LEU A 511 2.32 14.85 -39.57
CA LEU A 511 2.76 14.81 -40.97
C LEU A 511 1.98 13.79 -41.80
N ARG A 512 1.64 12.64 -41.21
CA ARG A 512 0.85 11.60 -41.88
C ARG A 512 -0.58 12.04 -42.17
N GLU A 513 -1.23 12.67 -41.20
CA GLU A 513 -2.67 12.98 -41.27
C GLU A 513 -2.97 14.35 -41.91
N CYS A 514 -2.11 15.34 -41.67
CA CYS A 514 -2.30 16.72 -42.14
C CYS A 514 -1.35 17.11 -43.28
N GLY A 515 -0.31 16.32 -43.56
CA GLY A 515 0.69 16.58 -44.60
C GLY A 515 1.79 17.57 -44.21
N SER A 516 1.52 18.53 -43.33
CA SER A 516 2.53 19.43 -42.74
C SER A 516 2.11 19.91 -41.36
N THR A 517 3.06 20.49 -40.60
CA THR A 517 2.78 21.11 -39.30
C THR A 517 1.91 22.36 -39.47
N GLU A 518 2.15 23.17 -40.50
CA GLU A 518 1.35 24.37 -40.78
C GLU A 518 -0.10 24.03 -41.15
N ALA A 519 -0.33 22.91 -41.83
CA ALA A 519 -1.69 22.45 -42.14
C ALA A 519 -2.46 22.05 -40.88
N PHE A 520 -1.77 21.50 -39.88
CA PHE A 520 -2.36 21.17 -38.59
C PHE A 520 -2.63 22.42 -37.75
N GLU A 521 -1.71 23.38 -37.71
CA GLU A 521 -1.89 24.64 -36.99
C GLU A 521 -3.11 25.41 -37.52
N ARG A 522 -3.35 25.40 -38.84
CA ARG A 522 -4.54 26.03 -39.46
C ARG A 522 -5.88 25.44 -39.01
N LEU A 523 -5.90 24.23 -38.42
CA LEU A 523 -7.13 23.69 -37.85
C LEU A 523 -7.66 24.54 -36.68
N PHE A 524 -6.81 25.41 -36.12
CA PHE A 524 -7.12 26.27 -34.99
C PHE A 524 -7.43 27.73 -35.41
N ASP A 525 -7.40 28.07 -36.71
CA ASP A 525 -7.59 29.43 -37.22
C ASP A 525 -8.95 30.04 -36.84
N ASP A 526 -9.98 29.20 -36.68
CA ASP A 526 -11.34 29.61 -36.32
C ASP A 526 -11.53 29.89 -34.82
N LEU A 527 -10.49 29.69 -33.99
CA LEU A 527 -10.52 30.08 -32.59
C LEU A 527 -10.55 31.61 -32.43
N ASP A 528 -11.05 32.08 -31.28
CA ASP A 528 -10.98 33.50 -30.97
C ASP A 528 -9.53 33.99 -30.94
N SER A 529 -9.31 35.24 -31.36
CA SER A 529 -7.97 35.80 -31.56
C SER A 529 -7.11 35.79 -30.29
N ARG A 530 -7.74 35.88 -29.11
CA ARG A 530 -7.04 35.78 -27.83
C ARG A 530 -6.52 34.36 -27.62
N LYS A 531 -7.37 33.33 -27.73
CA LYS A 531 -6.94 31.92 -27.62
C LYS A 531 -5.90 31.54 -28.65
N HIS A 532 -6.11 31.93 -29.90
CA HIS A 532 -5.16 31.67 -30.97
C HIS A 532 -3.78 32.27 -30.66
N GLY A 533 -3.72 33.48 -30.08
CA GLY A 533 -2.47 34.12 -29.66
C GLY A 533 -1.76 33.47 -28.47
N LEU A 534 -2.41 32.56 -27.74
CA LEU A 534 -1.84 31.82 -26.62
C LEU A 534 -1.30 30.45 -27.03
N LEU A 535 -1.63 29.96 -28.23
CA LEU A 535 -1.27 28.62 -28.68
C LEU A 535 0.21 28.51 -29.03
N GLU A 536 0.85 27.50 -28.48
CA GLU A 536 2.21 27.07 -28.80
C GLU A 536 2.18 25.57 -29.11
N PHE A 537 2.88 25.15 -30.17
CA PHE A 537 2.91 23.75 -30.60
C PHE A 537 4.26 23.12 -30.28
N TYR A 538 4.25 22.00 -29.58
CA TYR A 538 5.43 21.18 -29.32
C TYR A 538 5.35 19.88 -30.13
N TYR A 539 6.27 19.73 -31.08
CA TYR A 539 6.36 18.56 -31.96
C TYR A 539 7.51 17.65 -31.54
N SER A 540 7.19 16.42 -31.15
CA SER A 540 8.19 15.39 -30.86
C SER A 540 8.30 14.38 -32.00
N GLU A 541 9.51 13.94 -32.32
CA GLU A 541 9.73 12.81 -33.24
C GLU A 541 9.42 11.47 -32.56
N ASP A 542 9.62 11.39 -31.24
CA ASP A 542 9.43 10.18 -30.45
C ASP A 542 8.09 10.19 -29.74
N GLN A 543 7.44 9.02 -29.74
CA GLN A 543 6.20 8.76 -29.01
C GLN A 543 6.51 8.47 -27.54
N THR A 544 5.78 9.09 -26.63
CA THR A 544 5.98 8.88 -25.19
C THR A 544 5.20 7.68 -24.67
N SER A 545 5.76 7.03 -23.64
CA SER A 545 5.19 5.85 -22.99
C SER A 545 3.88 6.15 -22.23
N ASP A 546 3.77 7.35 -21.65
CA ASP A 546 2.60 7.81 -20.92
C ASP A 546 2.50 9.34 -20.86
N VAL A 547 1.41 9.85 -20.28
CA VAL A 547 1.09 11.29 -20.19
C VAL A 547 2.10 12.06 -19.33
N ILE A 548 2.69 11.42 -18.31
CA ILE A 548 3.66 12.06 -17.43
C ILE A 548 4.97 12.29 -18.18
N GLU A 549 5.40 11.33 -19.01
CA GLU A 549 6.56 11.53 -19.88
C GLU A 549 6.34 12.66 -20.88
N THR A 550 5.14 12.78 -21.48
CA THR A 550 4.80 13.92 -22.34
C THR A 550 4.98 15.24 -21.59
N VAL A 551 4.41 15.37 -20.39
CA VAL A 551 4.47 16.60 -19.60
C VAL A 551 5.91 16.93 -19.19
N LEU A 552 6.71 15.93 -18.80
CA LEU A 552 8.13 16.14 -18.47
C LEU A 552 8.97 16.54 -19.69
N ALA A 553 8.71 15.95 -20.87
CA ALA A 553 9.40 16.31 -22.10
C ALA A 553 9.12 17.77 -22.50
N VAL A 554 7.85 18.19 -22.41
CA VAL A 554 7.43 19.56 -22.67
C VAL A 554 8.06 20.54 -21.68
N GLN A 555 8.02 20.20 -20.38
CA GLN A 555 8.64 21.02 -19.34
C GLN A 555 10.13 21.22 -19.58
N ALA A 556 10.85 20.14 -19.90
CA ALA A 556 12.29 20.21 -20.15
C ALA A 556 12.64 20.98 -21.43
N ALA A 557 11.82 20.86 -22.48
CA ALA A 557 12.07 21.52 -23.76
C ALA A 557 11.77 23.02 -23.74
N LEU A 558 10.75 23.45 -22.98
CA LEU A 558 10.28 24.84 -22.94
C LEU A 558 10.62 25.56 -21.63
N ASP A 559 11.36 24.92 -20.72
CA ASP A 559 11.75 25.44 -19.40
C ASP A 559 10.55 25.98 -18.61
N ILE A 560 9.44 25.23 -18.62
CA ILE A 560 8.20 25.64 -17.95
C ILE A 560 8.39 25.62 -16.43
N ALA A 561 8.09 26.74 -15.79
CA ALA A 561 8.12 26.94 -14.34
C ALA A 561 6.81 27.61 -13.85
N GLY A 562 6.57 27.55 -12.54
CA GLY A 562 5.38 28.14 -11.92
C GLY A 562 4.10 27.32 -12.12
N ALA A 563 2.95 27.99 -12.06
CA ALA A 563 1.65 27.34 -12.11
C ALA A 563 1.35 26.70 -13.47
N VAL A 564 0.89 25.44 -13.43
CA VAL A 564 0.58 24.66 -14.62
C VAL A 564 -0.82 24.05 -14.51
N PHE A 565 -1.52 23.96 -15.63
CA PHE A 565 -2.77 23.22 -15.76
C PHE A 565 -2.63 22.18 -16.88
N ILE A 566 -2.70 20.90 -16.52
CA ILE A 566 -2.66 19.81 -17.48
C ILE A 566 -4.09 19.50 -17.91
N LYS A 567 -4.33 19.36 -19.21
CA LYS A 567 -5.66 19.18 -19.80
C LYS A 567 -5.65 18.04 -20.83
N ASP A 568 -6.54 17.08 -20.69
CA ASP A 568 -6.72 16.00 -21.67
C ASP A 568 -7.12 16.54 -23.06
N ALA A 569 -6.61 15.89 -24.10
CA ALA A 569 -6.87 16.23 -25.50
C ALA A 569 -8.18 15.62 -26.06
N ASP A 570 -8.83 14.72 -25.34
CA ASP A 570 -10.00 13.95 -25.77
C ASP A 570 -11.26 14.20 -24.93
N ASN A 571 -11.31 15.33 -24.24
CA ASN A 571 -12.52 15.82 -23.57
C ASN A 571 -12.64 17.35 -23.60
N ASP A 572 -13.81 17.85 -23.23
CA ASP A 572 -14.12 19.27 -23.13
C ASP A 572 -14.99 19.52 -21.89
N PHE A 573 -14.84 20.69 -21.29
CA PHE A 573 -15.62 21.16 -20.15
C PHE A 573 -15.39 22.66 -19.94
N THR A 574 -16.35 23.33 -19.30
CA THR A 574 -16.23 24.76 -18.98
C THR A 574 -15.73 24.96 -17.55
N PHE A 575 -14.63 25.70 -17.39
CA PHE A 575 -14.00 25.98 -16.11
C PHE A 575 -13.03 27.18 -16.20
N SER A 576 -13.01 28.06 -15.17
CA SER A 576 -12.04 29.16 -15.05
C SER A 576 -10.72 28.64 -14.50
N ILE A 577 -9.69 28.61 -15.34
CA ILE A 577 -8.37 28.11 -14.95
C ILE A 577 -7.70 29.13 -14.00
N GLU A 578 -7.39 28.68 -12.79
CA GLU A 578 -6.67 29.47 -11.78
C GLU A 578 -5.36 28.78 -11.39
N ALA A 579 -4.42 29.51 -10.83
CA ALA A 579 -3.25 28.92 -10.18
C ALA A 579 -3.69 28.21 -8.89
N GLY A 580 -3.35 26.93 -8.74
CA GLY A 580 -3.79 26.16 -7.57
C GLY A 580 -3.59 24.66 -7.71
N ASN A 581 -3.63 23.95 -6.57
CA ASN A 581 -3.62 22.48 -6.54
C ASN A 581 -5.07 21.98 -6.53
N TYR A 582 -5.57 21.57 -7.69
CA TYR A 582 -6.94 21.07 -7.82
C TYR A 582 -7.08 20.09 -8.98
N MET A 583 -8.20 19.38 -9.01
CA MET A 583 -8.62 18.61 -10.18
C MET A 583 -10.07 18.90 -10.50
N THR A 584 -10.40 18.84 -11.79
CA THR A 584 -11.76 19.02 -12.28
C THR A 584 -12.56 17.73 -12.15
N LEU A 585 -13.80 17.88 -11.69
CA LEU A 585 -14.69 16.78 -11.32
C LEU A 585 -16.04 16.89 -12.02
N VAL A 586 -16.62 15.73 -12.32
CA VAL A 586 -18.02 15.59 -12.72
C VAL A 586 -18.77 14.77 -11.68
N ASN A 587 -19.97 15.21 -11.33
CA ASN A 587 -20.85 14.52 -10.41
C ASN A 587 -21.96 13.77 -11.17
N LEU A 588 -21.99 12.44 -11.06
CA LEU A 588 -22.96 11.58 -11.74
C LEU A 588 -24.42 11.82 -11.31
N VAL A 589 -24.63 12.39 -10.12
CA VAL A 589 -25.97 12.54 -9.51
C VAL A 589 -26.54 13.96 -9.71
N SER A 590 -25.73 14.94 -10.09
CA SER A 590 -26.20 16.32 -10.26
C SER A 590 -27.16 16.44 -11.45
N GLY A 591 -28.44 16.75 -11.16
CA GLY A 591 -29.55 16.82 -12.11
C GLY A 591 -29.56 18.01 -13.09
N ASN A 592 -28.43 18.71 -13.28
CA ASN A 592 -28.32 19.89 -14.14
C ASN A 592 -27.69 19.61 -15.52
N GLN A 593 -27.36 18.37 -15.86
CA GLN A 593 -27.01 18.04 -17.23
C GLN A 593 -28.29 17.93 -18.07
N SER A 594 -28.38 18.72 -19.13
CA SER A 594 -29.48 18.60 -20.10
C SER A 594 -29.59 17.14 -20.57
N ASN A 595 -30.82 16.64 -20.71
CA ASN A 595 -31.18 15.22 -20.87
C ASN A 595 -30.52 14.45 -22.04
N ASN A 596 -29.65 15.08 -22.85
CA ASN A 596 -29.07 14.48 -24.06
C ASN A 596 -27.63 13.97 -23.92
N ASN A 597 -26.90 14.28 -22.84
CA ASN A 597 -25.48 13.91 -22.66
C ASN A 597 -25.17 13.22 -21.32
N ARG A 598 -26.05 12.34 -20.82
CA ARG A 598 -25.63 11.44 -19.74
C ARG A 598 -24.57 10.49 -20.30
N SER A 599 -23.33 10.61 -19.84
CA SER A 599 -22.32 9.59 -20.04
C SER A 599 -22.90 8.24 -19.62
N SER A 600 -22.70 7.22 -20.45
CA SER A 600 -23.27 5.92 -20.16
C SER A 600 -22.65 5.39 -18.85
N ILE A 601 -23.40 4.57 -18.10
CA ILE A 601 -22.84 3.91 -16.90
C ILE A 601 -21.57 3.10 -17.25
N ALA A 602 -21.42 2.65 -18.49
CA ALA A 602 -20.23 1.96 -18.99
C ALA A 602 -19.00 2.88 -19.11
N ASP A 603 -19.17 4.16 -19.46
CA ASP A 603 -18.06 5.13 -19.50
C ASP A 603 -17.56 5.46 -18.10
N ALA A 604 -18.44 5.37 -17.10
CA ALA A 604 -18.15 5.69 -15.71
C ALA A 604 -17.30 4.61 -15.01
N THR A 605 -17.31 3.35 -15.45
CA THR A 605 -16.59 2.25 -14.76
C THR A 605 -15.07 2.29 -14.91
N HIS A 606 -14.56 3.10 -15.84
CA HIS A 606 -13.12 3.22 -16.12
C HIS A 606 -12.52 4.56 -15.69
N LYS A 607 -13.23 5.31 -14.84
CA LYS A 607 -12.82 6.61 -14.32
C LYS A 607 -12.17 6.53 -12.94
N SER A 608 -11.46 7.60 -12.59
CA SER A 608 -10.87 7.80 -11.26
C SER A 608 -11.87 8.52 -10.36
N TYR A 609 -12.42 7.82 -9.38
CA TYR A 609 -13.39 8.36 -8.43
C TYR A 609 -12.71 9.07 -7.28
N VAL A 610 -13.33 10.15 -6.81
CA VAL A 610 -12.70 11.08 -5.87
C VAL A 610 -13.50 11.14 -4.57
N GLY A 611 -12.86 10.80 -3.46
CA GLY A 611 -13.36 11.06 -2.13
C GLY A 611 -12.89 12.44 -1.66
N SER A 612 -13.79 13.21 -1.07
CA SER A 612 -13.49 14.54 -0.54
C SER A 612 -13.96 14.64 0.91
N THR A 613 -13.24 15.43 1.70
CA THR A 613 -13.63 15.85 3.05
C THR A 613 -14.27 17.25 3.00
N TYR A 614 -14.37 17.93 4.14
CA TYR A 614 -14.91 19.29 4.24
C TYR A 614 -14.18 20.25 3.28
N ASP A 615 -14.90 21.25 2.75
CA ASP A 615 -14.40 22.24 1.77
C ASP A 615 -13.80 21.67 0.48
N ASN A 616 -14.32 20.53 -0.02
CA ASN A 616 -13.86 19.88 -1.25
C ASN A 616 -12.37 19.46 -1.25
N VAL A 617 -11.73 19.38 -0.08
CA VAL A 617 -10.37 18.86 0.05
C VAL A 617 -10.38 17.37 -0.26
N ILE A 618 -9.58 16.96 -1.24
CA ILE A 618 -9.50 15.59 -1.71
C ILE A 618 -8.81 14.73 -0.65
N SER A 619 -9.50 13.70 -0.20
CA SER A 619 -8.97 12.70 0.75
C SER A 619 -8.61 11.40 0.05
N ASN A 620 -9.30 11.06 -1.05
CA ASN A 620 -9.11 9.79 -1.75
C ASN A 620 -9.23 9.93 -3.27
N LEU A 621 -8.53 9.08 -3.98
CA LEU A 621 -8.56 8.96 -5.44
C LEU A 621 -8.47 7.48 -5.79
N ALA A 622 -9.56 6.85 -6.23
CA ALA A 622 -9.60 5.41 -6.49
C ALA A 622 -9.94 5.13 -7.96
N TYR A 623 -9.08 4.37 -8.64
CA TYR A 623 -9.31 3.97 -10.04
C TYR A 623 -10.26 2.78 -10.12
N GLY A 624 -11.33 2.88 -10.90
CA GLY A 624 -12.28 1.78 -11.15
C GLY A 624 -13.08 1.30 -9.94
N SER A 625 -12.94 1.96 -8.79
CA SER A 625 -13.68 1.68 -7.55
C SER A 625 -14.47 2.91 -7.15
N PHE A 626 -15.78 2.76 -7.00
CA PHE A 626 -16.67 3.84 -6.60
C PHE A 626 -16.44 4.21 -5.14
N VAL A 627 -15.76 5.33 -4.89
CA VAL A 627 -15.59 5.93 -3.55
C VAL A 627 -16.55 7.10 -3.31
N SER A 628 -17.16 7.63 -4.37
CA SER A 628 -18.20 8.67 -4.35
C SER A 628 -18.97 8.70 -5.67
N SER A 629 -19.90 9.66 -5.85
CA SER A 629 -20.54 9.95 -7.14
C SER A 629 -19.73 10.87 -8.07
N ARG A 630 -18.52 11.27 -7.64
CA ARG A 630 -17.66 12.23 -8.36
C ARG A 630 -16.45 11.53 -8.96
N PHE A 631 -16.14 11.84 -10.20
CA PHE A 631 -14.94 11.34 -10.88
C PHE A 631 -14.14 12.47 -11.54
N ALA A 632 -12.83 12.26 -11.68
CA ALA A 632 -11.92 13.21 -12.33
C ALA A 632 -12.16 13.24 -13.85
N CYS A 633 -12.26 14.44 -14.42
CA CYS A 633 -12.71 14.64 -15.80
C CYS A 633 -11.66 15.27 -16.74
N GLY A 634 -10.37 15.15 -16.40
CA GLY A 634 -9.28 15.44 -17.34
C GLY A 634 -8.63 16.81 -17.26
N GLY A 635 -8.80 17.53 -16.14
CA GLY A 635 -8.13 18.80 -15.86
C GLY A 635 -7.46 18.80 -14.50
N TRP A 636 -6.19 19.21 -14.44
CA TRP A 636 -5.36 19.10 -13.24
C TRP A 636 -4.48 20.33 -13.06
N GLY A 637 -4.74 21.10 -12.00
CA GLY A 637 -3.95 22.27 -11.62
C GLY A 637 -2.85 21.92 -10.63
N PHE A 638 -1.68 22.52 -10.82
CA PHE A 638 -0.56 22.50 -9.88
C PHE A 638 -0.04 23.92 -9.66
N VAL A 639 0.23 24.26 -8.40
CA VAL A 639 0.79 25.58 -8.04
C VAL A 639 2.21 25.76 -8.61
N ASP A 640 3.00 24.69 -8.64
CA ASP A 640 4.38 24.75 -9.09
C ASP A 640 4.74 23.48 -9.89
N MET A 641 5.23 23.67 -11.11
CA MET A 641 5.74 22.61 -11.95
C MET A 641 6.88 21.82 -11.30
N ALA A 642 7.69 22.44 -10.43
CA ALA A 642 8.76 21.75 -9.72
C ALA A 642 8.24 20.64 -8.78
N ASP A 643 7.09 20.86 -8.15
CA ASP A 643 6.43 19.85 -7.31
C ASP A 643 5.97 18.65 -8.13
N PHE A 644 5.39 18.91 -9.31
CA PHE A 644 5.00 17.86 -10.25
C PHE A 644 6.21 17.03 -10.70
N VAL A 645 7.30 17.70 -11.13
CA VAL A 645 8.51 17.03 -11.63
C VAL A 645 9.14 16.16 -10.55
N ARG A 646 9.23 16.66 -9.31
CA ARG A 646 9.74 15.89 -8.17
C ARG A 646 8.89 14.64 -7.94
N ALA A 647 7.58 14.81 -7.78
CA ALA A 647 6.67 13.69 -7.50
C ALA A 647 6.68 12.66 -8.65
N ALA A 648 6.70 13.10 -9.90
CA ALA A 648 6.82 12.23 -11.07
C ALA A 648 8.13 11.44 -11.09
N THR A 649 9.25 12.10 -10.77
CA THR A 649 10.56 11.46 -10.70
C THR A 649 10.61 10.40 -9.60
N ASP A 650 10.04 10.71 -8.43
CA ASP A 650 10.01 9.79 -7.30
C ASP A 650 9.16 8.55 -7.59
N VAL A 651 7.96 8.73 -8.15
CA VAL A 651 7.10 7.59 -8.54
C VAL A 651 7.78 6.74 -9.61
N ARG A 652 8.41 7.34 -10.63
CA ARG A 652 9.18 6.59 -11.64
C ARG A 652 10.35 5.82 -11.03
N ARG A 653 11.06 6.40 -10.06
CA ARG A 653 12.15 5.71 -9.35
C ARG A 653 11.64 4.47 -8.62
N SER A 654 10.54 4.60 -7.88
CA SER A 654 9.93 3.49 -7.13
C SER A 654 9.38 2.41 -8.06
N LEU A 655 8.80 2.79 -9.20
CA LEU A 655 8.36 1.85 -10.23
C LEU A 655 9.53 1.12 -10.91
N SER A 656 10.62 1.83 -11.21
CA SER A 656 11.83 1.23 -11.78
C SER A 656 12.43 0.20 -10.82
N LEU A 657 12.50 0.55 -9.54
CA LEU A 657 12.91 -0.37 -8.49
C LEU A 657 11.98 -1.60 -8.45
N ALA A 658 10.66 -1.39 -8.39
CA ALA A 658 9.68 -2.48 -8.39
C ALA A 658 9.79 -3.38 -9.62
N LYS A 659 10.05 -2.81 -10.81
CA LYS A 659 10.27 -3.56 -12.05
C LYS A 659 11.54 -4.41 -11.99
N SER A 660 12.63 -3.88 -11.43
CA SER A 660 13.88 -4.62 -11.26
C SER A 660 13.76 -5.76 -10.23
N LEU A 661 12.93 -5.59 -9.20
CA LEU A 661 12.77 -6.54 -8.11
C LEU A 661 11.73 -7.62 -8.42
N VAL A 662 10.63 -7.22 -9.08
CA VAL A 662 9.47 -8.06 -9.35
C VAL A 662 8.96 -7.78 -10.76
N PRO A 663 9.47 -8.50 -11.79
CA PRO A 663 8.96 -8.37 -13.15
C PRO A 663 7.46 -8.63 -13.16
N ALA A 664 6.70 -7.74 -13.80
CA ALA A 664 5.26 -7.85 -13.89
C ALA A 664 4.85 -9.16 -14.57
N SER A 665 3.77 -9.77 -14.09
CA SER A 665 3.21 -11.00 -14.68
C SER A 665 2.68 -10.80 -16.11
N SER A 666 2.66 -9.57 -16.60
CA SER A 666 2.21 -9.20 -17.95
C SER A 666 3.31 -8.42 -18.66
N PRO A 667 3.59 -8.71 -19.94
CA PRO A 667 4.51 -7.92 -20.74
C PRO A 667 3.96 -6.50 -20.90
N GLY A 668 4.72 -5.49 -20.48
CA GLY A 668 4.37 -4.08 -20.60
C GLY A 668 4.90 -3.25 -19.43
N ASP A 669 5.06 -1.95 -19.68
CA ASP A 669 5.46 -0.97 -18.66
C ASP A 669 4.24 -0.32 -17.99
N VAL A 670 4.42 0.09 -16.74
CA VAL A 670 3.40 0.85 -16.02
C VAL A 670 3.26 2.21 -16.70
N LYS A 671 2.08 2.50 -17.23
CA LYS A 671 1.73 3.81 -17.77
C LYS A 671 1.21 4.68 -16.63
N LEU A 672 1.93 5.75 -16.30
CA LEU A 672 1.49 6.69 -15.28
C LEU A 672 0.38 7.61 -15.78
N GLN A 673 -0.52 7.99 -14.87
CA GLN A 673 -1.53 9.02 -15.08
C GLN A 673 -1.25 10.24 -14.19
N VAL A 674 -1.80 11.40 -14.53
CA VAL A 674 -1.70 12.61 -13.68
C VAL A 674 -2.28 12.36 -12.27
N ALA A 675 -3.31 11.53 -12.19
CA ALA A 675 -3.88 11.02 -10.96
C ALA A 675 -2.85 10.36 -10.02
N ASP A 676 -1.88 9.62 -10.54
CA ASP A 676 -0.86 8.95 -9.73
C ASP A 676 0.08 9.98 -9.06
N ILE A 677 0.39 11.06 -9.77
CA ILE A 677 1.25 12.15 -9.27
C ILE A 677 0.51 12.96 -8.21
N ILE A 678 -0.76 13.25 -8.43
CA ILE A 678 -1.60 13.91 -7.42
C ILE A 678 -1.71 13.04 -6.17
N TRP A 679 -1.91 11.73 -6.32
CA TRP A 679 -1.96 10.82 -5.17
C TRP A 679 -0.65 10.84 -4.37
N LYS A 680 0.52 10.81 -5.04
CA LYS A 680 1.83 10.96 -4.41
C LYS A 680 1.92 12.25 -3.58
N LEU A 681 1.54 13.39 -4.16
CA LEU A 681 1.55 14.68 -3.47
C LEU A 681 0.59 14.72 -2.27
N ILE A 682 -0.62 14.14 -2.40
CA ILE A 682 -1.58 14.03 -1.30
C ILE A 682 -0.98 13.22 -0.14
N VAL A 683 -0.38 12.06 -0.45
CA VAL A 683 0.30 11.19 0.52
C VAL A 683 1.43 11.94 1.24
N GLU A 684 2.16 12.81 0.54
CA GLU A 684 3.20 13.67 1.13
C GLU A 684 2.64 14.82 1.98
N GLY A 685 1.36 15.16 1.82
CA GLY A 685 0.67 16.19 2.62
C GLY A 685 0.25 17.44 1.86
N THR A 686 0.45 17.48 0.55
CA THR A 686 -0.07 18.55 -0.30
C THR A 686 -1.59 18.47 -0.37
N LEU A 687 -2.26 19.61 -0.15
CA LEU A 687 -3.70 19.69 -0.28
C LEU A 687 -4.09 19.86 -1.76
N PHE A 688 -5.07 19.08 -2.19
CA PHE A 688 -5.72 19.23 -3.49
C PHE A 688 -7.22 19.44 -3.29
N PHE A 689 -7.82 20.27 -4.15
CA PHE A 689 -9.25 20.57 -4.11
C PHE A 689 -9.97 19.96 -5.31
N GLY A 690 -11.19 19.47 -5.09
CA GLY A 690 -12.08 19.03 -6.15
C GLY A 690 -12.95 20.19 -6.63
N ILE A 691 -12.93 20.48 -7.93
CA ILE A 691 -13.77 21.53 -8.51
C ILE A 691 -14.75 20.93 -9.51
N GLU A 692 -16.06 21.07 -9.26
CA GLU A 692 -17.09 20.60 -10.19
C GLU A 692 -17.13 21.50 -11.44
N VAL A 693 -17.19 20.88 -12.62
CA VAL A 693 -17.26 21.58 -13.92
C VAL A 693 -18.62 21.41 -14.59
N SER A 694 -18.92 22.27 -15.56
CA SER A 694 -20.11 22.17 -16.41
C SER A 694 -19.76 21.73 -17.84
N ASP A 695 -20.78 21.30 -18.58
CA ASP A 695 -20.70 21.03 -20.03
C ASP A 695 -19.64 19.99 -20.41
N TYR A 696 -19.44 18.99 -19.53
CA TYR A 696 -18.49 17.92 -19.78
C TYR A 696 -18.91 17.04 -20.97
N ALA A 697 -17.99 16.88 -21.91
CA ALA A 697 -18.07 15.94 -23.02
C ALA A 697 -16.80 15.08 -23.03
N ASP A 698 -16.98 13.77 -23.19
CA ASP A 698 -15.88 12.79 -23.22
C ASP A 698 -15.90 12.03 -24.55
N TRP A 699 -14.75 12.01 -25.22
CA TRP A 699 -14.53 11.31 -26.47
C TRP A 699 -13.46 10.23 -26.35
N GLY A 700 -13.04 9.92 -25.12
CA GLY A 700 -11.98 8.95 -24.85
C GLY A 700 -12.37 7.49 -25.13
N CYS A 701 -13.66 7.17 -25.15
CA CYS A 701 -14.20 5.83 -25.44
C CYS A 701 -14.89 5.81 -26.81
N PRO A 702 -14.63 4.81 -27.69
CA PRO A 702 -15.36 4.70 -28.95
C PRO A 702 -16.86 4.59 -28.68
N GLN A 703 -17.64 5.54 -29.17
CA GLN A 703 -19.10 5.40 -29.18
C GLN A 703 -19.43 4.19 -30.06
N ALA A 704 -20.09 3.19 -29.45
CA ALA A 704 -20.45 1.93 -30.10
C ALA A 704 -21.45 2.12 -31.24
#